data_AF-A0A6G0IMX3-F1
#
_entry.id   AF-A0A6G0IMX3-F1
#
_cell.length_a   1.000
_cell.length_b   1.000
_cell.length_c   1.000
_cell.angle_alpha   90.00
_cell.angle_beta   90.00
_cell.angle_gamma   90.00
#
_symmetry.space_group_name_H-M   'P 1'
#
loop_
_entity.id
_entity.type
_entity.pdbx_description
1 polymer ?
#
loop_
_entity_poly.entity_id
_entity_poly.type
_entity_poly.pdbx_seq_one_letter_code
_entity_poly.pdbx_strand_id
1 'polypeptide(L)'
;MIGQLQRSKAGRFAKTEDLKRQLEEDSKSAQRELEEEQEAKAELQRALSKANSQVVQWRAKYETDAVLRIEELEDAKKKLVVKLQTVEEAVETSQAKCSSLEKTKQGLQVEIEDLVVELERSNAAALALDKKQRNFDKLLSDWKLKFDESQTELELSQKESRSLSTELFKLKNSYEEALDHLETVKRENRNLQDEILDLTDQISQGGKTIHELERMKKLLDVEKSDIRAALEEAEGTLEHEESKTLRFQMELQQIRSEIERKITEKDEEIDNLRRSHQRSMETMQASLEAEVRSRSEAVRLKKKMESDLNEMEVQLGHANKQAAEGQRTIRYLQTQVKEQQVELEDKFQLTNQLKEQIVLLERRCSLMTAEEEELRGILEQTDRSRKMAELELVEVAERVNLLTAQNTGLVNHKRKLEADLSVLTGRWTRWCRRVAALRRKPRRPSLMSVLTSDLFNPFCGPSSGPESSSFMSHQAALMAEELKKEQDSSNMLERMKKNMVSTVKELQVKLDETEQMALKGGKKQLHKLETRVRELQTELMVEQKKSEEYQKGVRRYERKCKELSYQSEEDRKTLLRMQELIDKLQTKVKSYKRVAENAEEQVSCTTVRFRKVQHELDDAEERADIAETTVNKLRIRTREQSKKVALIAE
;
A
#
# COMPACT_ATOMS: atom_id res chain seq x y z
N MET A 1 78.81 -240.05 -176.25
CA MET A 1 79.43 -239.61 -174.98
C MET A 1 79.23 -238.08 -174.81
N ILE A 2 78.07 -237.50 -174.47
CA ILE A 2 76.81 -237.94 -173.80
C ILE A 2 76.88 -238.01 -172.25
N GLY A 3 78.06 -238.04 -171.60
CA GLY A 3 78.15 -238.36 -170.16
C GLY A 3 78.25 -237.21 -169.14
N GLN A 4 78.88 -236.08 -169.48
CA GLN A 4 79.40 -235.15 -168.45
C GLN A 4 78.92 -233.69 -168.52
N LEU A 5 78.51 -233.16 -169.67
CA LEU A 5 78.17 -231.74 -169.81
C LEU A 5 76.87 -231.29 -169.12
N GLN A 6 75.98 -232.20 -168.73
CA GLN A 6 74.68 -231.83 -168.12
C GLN A 6 74.75 -231.48 -166.61
N ARG A 7 75.82 -231.83 -165.88
CA ARG A 7 75.90 -231.57 -164.43
C ARG A 7 76.49 -230.22 -164.02
N SER A 8 77.22 -229.52 -164.91
CA SER A 8 77.83 -228.22 -164.57
C SER A 8 76.85 -227.03 -164.73
N LYS A 9 75.78 -227.17 -165.51
CA LYS A 9 74.88 -226.05 -165.86
C LYS A 9 73.93 -225.63 -164.71
N ALA A 10 73.56 -226.56 -163.82
CA ALA A 10 72.62 -226.28 -162.73
C ALA A 10 73.23 -225.40 -161.62
N GLY A 11 74.45 -225.71 -161.17
CA GLY A 11 75.08 -225.07 -160.01
C GLY A 11 75.44 -223.58 -160.16
N ARG A 12 75.37 -223.03 -161.38
CA ARG A 12 75.62 -221.59 -161.63
C ARG A 12 74.36 -220.73 -161.62
N PHE A 13 73.16 -221.32 -161.76
CA PHE A 13 71.92 -220.55 -161.86
C PHE A 13 71.41 -220.09 -160.48
N ALA A 14 71.42 -220.98 -159.48
CA ALA A 14 71.00 -220.66 -158.12
C ALA A 14 71.79 -219.48 -157.52
N LYS A 15 73.12 -219.48 -157.67
CA LYS A 15 74.01 -218.46 -157.09
C LYS A 15 73.87 -217.07 -157.73
N THR A 16 73.09 -216.93 -158.81
CA THR A 16 72.71 -215.64 -159.41
C THR A 16 71.35 -215.12 -158.96
N GLU A 17 70.44 -215.97 -158.46
CA GLU A 17 69.16 -215.49 -157.90
C GLU A 17 69.31 -215.00 -156.45
N ASP A 18 70.09 -215.70 -155.62
CA ASP A 18 70.32 -215.32 -154.21
C ASP A 18 70.94 -213.91 -154.10
N LEU A 19 71.97 -213.63 -154.92
CA LEU A 19 72.59 -212.30 -155.01
C LEU A 19 71.65 -211.20 -155.52
N LYS A 20 70.62 -211.56 -156.30
CA LYS A 20 69.63 -210.60 -156.80
C LYS A 20 68.60 -210.25 -155.73
N ARG A 21 68.18 -211.22 -154.90
CA ARG A 21 67.31 -210.97 -153.74
C ARG A 21 67.96 -210.03 -152.73
N GLN A 22 69.22 -210.25 -152.39
CA GLN A 22 69.94 -209.43 -151.41
C GLN A 22 69.94 -207.93 -151.79
N LEU A 23 70.28 -207.62 -153.05
CA LEU A 23 70.25 -206.25 -153.59
C LEU A 23 68.85 -205.64 -153.68
N GLU A 24 67.80 -206.46 -153.81
CA GLU A 24 66.42 -205.98 -153.85
C GLU A 24 65.85 -205.67 -152.44
N GLU A 25 66.49 -206.10 -151.34
CA GLU A 25 66.12 -205.69 -149.98
C GLU A 25 66.92 -204.45 -149.54
N ASP A 26 68.23 -204.40 -149.77
CA ASP A 26 69.08 -203.24 -149.45
C ASP A 26 68.63 -201.95 -150.18
N SER A 27 68.05 -202.09 -151.38
CA SER A 27 67.48 -200.94 -152.11
C SER A 27 66.18 -200.41 -151.49
N LYS A 28 65.51 -201.14 -150.59
CA LYS A 28 64.23 -200.73 -149.96
C LYS A 28 64.39 -200.12 -148.58
N SER A 29 65.42 -200.50 -147.82
CA SER A 29 65.77 -199.83 -146.56
C SER A 29 66.18 -198.38 -146.81
N ALA A 30 67.12 -198.16 -147.74
CA ALA A 30 67.61 -196.83 -148.11
C ALA A 30 66.52 -195.87 -148.65
N GLN A 31 65.40 -196.39 -149.17
CA GLN A 31 64.26 -195.56 -149.57
C GLN A 31 63.43 -195.05 -148.38
N ARG A 32 63.26 -195.86 -147.32
CA ARG A 32 62.52 -195.43 -146.11
C ARG A 32 63.28 -194.38 -145.31
N GLU A 33 64.58 -194.57 -145.12
CA GLU A 33 65.44 -193.61 -144.41
C GLU A 33 65.41 -192.22 -145.09
N LEU A 34 65.27 -192.18 -146.42
CA LEU A 34 65.15 -190.95 -147.20
C LEU A 34 63.75 -190.29 -147.12
N GLU A 35 62.69 -191.05 -146.85
CA GLU A 35 61.34 -190.52 -146.63
C GLU A 35 61.20 -189.91 -145.22
N GLU A 36 61.73 -190.59 -144.19
CA GLU A 36 61.72 -190.11 -142.80
C GLU A 36 62.51 -188.79 -142.62
N GLU A 37 63.69 -188.66 -143.24
CA GLU A 37 64.46 -187.38 -143.26
C GLU A 37 63.70 -186.24 -143.95
N GLN A 38 62.91 -186.54 -145.00
CA GLN A 38 62.11 -185.52 -145.69
C GLN A 38 60.94 -185.04 -144.85
N GLU A 39 60.28 -185.91 -144.07
CA GLU A 39 59.26 -185.49 -143.10
C GLU A 39 59.87 -184.68 -141.94
N ALA A 40 60.98 -185.14 -141.35
CA ALA A 40 61.67 -184.43 -140.27
C ALA A 40 62.12 -183.01 -140.69
N LYS A 41 62.61 -182.86 -141.92
CA LYS A 41 62.94 -181.56 -142.50
C LYS A 41 61.70 -180.68 -142.68
N ALA A 42 60.58 -181.24 -143.13
CA ALA A 42 59.32 -180.50 -143.27
C ALA A 42 58.76 -180.03 -141.91
N GLU A 43 58.88 -180.87 -140.86
CA GLU A 43 58.51 -180.54 -139.48
C GLU A 43 59.35 -179.37 -138.94
N LEU A 44 60.68 -179.45 -139.06
CA LEU A 44 61.60 -178.38 -138.65
C LEU A 44 61.31 -177.06 -139.39
N GLN A 45 60.98 -177.12 -140.68
CA GLN A 45 60.67 -175.92 -141.47
C GLN A 45 59.30 -175.30 -141.08
N ARG A 46 58.32 -176.11 -140.66
CA ARG A 46 57.08 -175.63 -140.01
C ARG A 46 57.38 -174.99 -138.65
N ALA A 47 58.19 -175.63 -137.81
CA ALA A 47 58.56 -175.12 -136.49
C ALA A 47 59.29 -173.76 -136.58
N LEU A 48 60.23 -173.62 -137.53
CA LEU A 48 60.94 -172.37 -137.82
C LEU A 48 59.97 -171.24 -138.24
N SER A 49 59.02 -171.52 -139.13
CA SER A 49 58.01 -170.53 -139.54
C SER A 49 57.13 -170.07 -138.37
N LYS A 50 56.75 -170.99 -137.48
CA LYS A 50 55.97 -170.70 -136.27
C LYS A 50 56.77 -169.86 -135.27
N ALA A 51 58.04 -170.19 -135.03
CA ALA A 51 58.93 -169.39 -134.18
C ALA A 51 59.13 -167.96 -134.73
N ASN A 52 59.36 -167.82 -136.05
CA ASN A 52 59.48 -166.51 -136.69
C ASN A 52 58.19 -165.68 -136.57
N SER A 53 57.01 -166.30 -136.73
CA SER A 53 55.73 -165.59 -136.53
C SER A 53 55.54 -165.11 -135.08
N GLN A 54 56.01 -165.87 -134.09
CA GLN A 54 55.99 -165.46 -132.68
C GLN A 54 56.96 -164.32 -132.39
N VAL A 55 58.17 -164.32 -132.99
CA VAL A 55 59.11 -163.20 -132.86
C VAL A 55 58.53 -161.93 -133.47
N VAL A 56 57.89 -162.01 -134.64
CA VAL A 56 57.18 -160.86 -135.24
C VAL A 56 56.03 -160.39 -134.35
N GLN A 57 55.23 -161.30 -133.78
CA GLN A 57 54.14 -160.96 -132.87
C GLN A 57 54.63 -160.27 -131.59
N TRP A 58 55.75 -160.72 -131.01
CA TRP A 58 56.31 -160.08 -129.81
C TRP A 58 56.98 -158.74 -130.09
N ARG A 59 57.61 -158.57 -131.26
CA ARG A 59 58.10 -157.25 -131.71
C ARG A 59 56.94 -156.29 -131.88
N ALA A 60 55.91 -156.68 -132.64
CA ALA A 60 54.71 -155.87 -132.83
C ALA A 60 54.08 -155.47 -131.49
N LYS A 61 53.90 -156.41 -130.55
CA LYS A 61 53.39 -156.10 -129.18
C LYS A 61 54.28 -155.16 -128.38
N TYR A 62 55.60 -155.16 -128.59
CA TYR A 62 56.49 -154.23 -127.90
C TYR A 62 56.43 -152.84 -128.55
N GLU A 63 56.46 -152.80 -129.88
CA GLU A 63 56.35 -151.61 -130.73
C GLU A 63 54.96 -150.92 -130.60
N THR A 64 53.89 -151.67 -130.30
CA THR A 64 52.58 -151.10 -129.94
C THR A 64 52.44 -150.91 -128.44
N ASP A 65 52.34 -151.99 -127.67
CA ASP A 65 51.76 -151.94 -126.32
C ASP A 65 52.74 -151.32 -125.31
N ALA A 66 54.04 -151.62 -125.41
CA ALA A 66 55.04 -151.04 -124.51
C ALA A 66 55.31 -149.57 -124.85
N VAL A 67 55.38 -149.21 -126.14
CA VAL A 67 55.50 -147.80 -126.57
C VAL A 67 54.28 -146.99 -126.14
N LEU A 68 53.06 -147.46 -126.41
CA LEU A 68 51.82 -146.77 -126.00
C LEU A 68 51.75 -146.57 -124.47
N ARG A 69 52.19 -147.53 -123.65
CA ARG A 69 52.26 -147.33 -122.19
C ARG A 69 53.35 -146.34 -121.76
N ILE A 70 54.47 -146.24 -122.48
CA ILE A 70 55.47 -145.20 -122.25
C ILE A 70 54.90 -143.83 -122.63
N GLU A 71 54.24 -143.71 -123.79
CA GLU A 71 53.58 -142.48 -124.23
C GLU A 71 52.48 -142.04 -123.25
N GLU A 72 51.61 -142.95 -122.80
CA GLU A 72 50.61 -142.68 -121.75
C GLU A 72 51.25 -142.21 -120.43
N LEU A 73 52.35 -142.82 -120.00
CA LEU A 73 53.06 -142.43 -118.77
C LEU A 73 53.76 -141.08 -118.92
N GLU A 74 54.35 -140.79 -120.09
CA GLU A 74 54.88 -139.46 -120.40
C GLU A 74 53.77 -138.42 -120.45
N ASP A 75 52.61 -138.74 -121.00
CA ASP A 75 51.46 -137.85 -121.05
C ASP A 75 50.83 -137.64 -119.67
N ALA A 76 50.79 -138.68 -118.83
CA ALA A 76 50.43 -138.56 -117.42
C ALA A 76 51.45 -137.68 -116.68
N LYS A 77 52.75 -137.84 -116.93
CA LYS A 77 53.82 -136.99 -116.39
C LYS A 77 53.68 -135.54 -116.85
N LYS A 78 53.46 -135.26 -118.14
CA LYS A 78 53.17 -133.92 -118.68
C LYS A 78 51.95 -133.31 -117.99
N LYS A 79 50.85 -134.07 -117.86
CA LYS A 79 49.62 -133.66 -117.15
C LYS A 79 49.85 -133.40 -115.65
N LEU A 80 50.75 -134.14 -115.00
CA LEU A 80 51.14 -133.92 -113.60
C LEU A 80 52.06 -132.70 -113.43
N VAL A 81 53.01 -132.47 -114.34
CA VAL A 81 53.87 -131.27 -114.34
C VAL A 81 53.05 -130.00 -114.57
N VAL A 82 52.13 -130.01 -115.55
CA VAL A 82 51.20 -128.89 -115.76
C VAL A 82 50.31 -128.67 -114.54
N LYS A 83 49.79 -129.74 -113.90
CA LYS A 83 49.03 -129.61 -112.65
C LYS A 83 49.87 -129.01 -111.53
N LEU A 84 51.10 -129.48 -111.33
CA LEU A 84 52.02 -128.94 -110.33
C LEU A 84 52.25 -127.45 -110.56
N GLN A 85 52.61 -127.04 -111.78
CA GLN A 85 52.80 -125.64 -112.13
C GLN A 85 51.53 -124.80 -111.87
N THR A 86 50.33 -125.27 -112.26
CA THR A 86 49.09 -124.52 -111.96
C THR A 86 48.76 -124.45 -110.47
N VAL A 87 49.24 -125.39 -109.64
CA VAL A 87 49.12 -125.34 -108.18
C VAL A 87 50.17 -124.42 -107.58
N GLU A 88 51.39 -124.39 -108.11
CA GLU A 88 52.45 -123.45 -107.71
C GLU A 88 52.04 -122.01 -108.04
N GLU A 89 51.55 -121.73 -109.25
CA GLU A 89 50.96 -120.42 -109.63
C GLU A 89 49.75 -120.04 -108.76
N ALA A 90 48.90 -121.00 -108.37
CA ALA A 90 47.81 -120.77 -107.43
C ALA A 90 48.31 -120.46 -106.00
N VAL A 91 49.38 -121.12 -105.56
CA VAL A 91 50.03 -120.84 -104.26
C VAL A 91 50.70 -119.47 -104.28
N GLU A 92 51.50 -119.13 -105.31
CA GLU A 92 52.13 -117.81 -105.44
C GLU A 92 51.09 -116.69 -105.48
N THR A 93 50.02 -116.82 -106.28
CA THR A 93 48.95 -115.82 -106.31
C THR A 93 48.15 -115.76 -105.01
N SER A 94 48.08 -116.83 -104.22
CA SER A 94 47.52 -116.80 -102.86
C SER A 94 48.46 -116.11 -101.87
N GLN A 95 49.78 -116.37 -101.95
CA GLN A 95 50.79 -115.76 -101.08
C GLN A 95 50.95 -114.26 -101.35
N ALA A 96 50.87 -113.85 -102.63
CA ALA A 96 50.78 -112.45 -103.02
C ALA A 96 49.56 -111.76 -102.39
N LYS A 97 48.37 -112.39 -102.45
CA LYS A 97 47.15 -111.89 -101.79
C LYS A 97 47.33 -111.79 -100.28
N CYS A 98 47.85 -112.82 -99.61
CA CYS A 98 48.15 -112.78 -98.17
C CYS A 98 49.09 -111.62 -97.82
N SER A 99 50.20 -111.44 -98.55
CA SER A 99 51.13 -110.32 -98.31
C SER A 99 50.51 -108.93 -98.56
N SER A 100 49.53 -108.83 -99.47
CA SER A 100 48.78 -107.59 -99.68
C SER A 100 47.77 -107.33 -98.55
N LEU A 101 47.12 -108.38 -98.05
CA LEU A 101 46.19 -108.31 -96.92
C LEU A 101 46.92 -107.96 -95.62
N GLU A 102 48.11 -108.52 -95.38
CA GLU A 102 48.98 -108.16 -94.26
C GLU A 102 49.39 -106.68 -94.30
N LYS A 103 49.74 -106.15 -95.48
CA LYS A 103 50.00 -104.71 -95.66
C LYS A 103 48.77 -103.86 -95.38
N THR A 104 47.59 -104.24 -95.87
CA THR A 104 46.35 -103.50 -95.55
C THR A 104 45.99 -103.59 -94.07
N LYS A 105 46.24 -104.74 -93.41
CA LYS A 105 46.05 -104.90 -91.96
C LYS A 105 47.00 -104.00 -91.17
N GLN A 106 48.26 -103.89 -91.59
CA GLN A 106 49.24 -102.99 -90.98
C GLN A 106 48.85 -101.52 -91.17
N GLY A 107 48.38 -101.13 -92.37
CA GLY A 107 47.83 -99.79 -92.62
C GLY A 107 46.64 -99.47 -91.71
N LEU A 108 45.62 -100.33 -91.70
CA LEU A 108 44.44 -100.19 -90.83
C LEU A 108 44.79 -100.19 -89.33
N GLN A 109 45.82 -100.94 -88.91
CA GLN A 109 46.31 -100.93 -87.53
C GLN A 109 46.89 -99.56 -87.15
N VAL A 110 47.70 -98.96 -88.02
CA VAL A 110 48.24 -97.60 -87.82
C VAL A 110 47.12 -96.56 -87.85
N GLU A 111 46.17 -96.66 -88.79
CA GLU A 111 44.99 -95.77 -88.83
C GLU A 111 44.14 -95.87 -87.54
N ILE A 112 43.99 -97.06 -86.96
CA ILE A 112 43.32 -97.25 -85.66
C ILE A 112 44.12 -96.62 -84.52
N GLU A 113 45.45 -96.77 -84.51
CA GLU A 113 46.32 -96.19 -83.47
C GLU A 113 46.33 -94.64 -83.54
N ASP A 114 46.40 -94.06 -84.73
CA ASP A 114 46.27 -92.61 -84.94
C ASP A 114 44.87 -92.10 -84.51
N LEU A 115 43.78 -92.79 -84.88
CA LEU A 115 42.42 -92.42 -84.46
C LEU A 115 42.20 -92.53 -82.95
N VAL A 116 42.86 -93.49 -82.27
CA VAL A 116 42.84 -93.57 -80.80
C VAL A 116 43.56 -92.37 -80.20
N VAL A 117 44.72 -91.97 -80.72
CA VAL A 117 45.45 -90.78 -80.27
C VAL A 117 44.66 -89.48 -80.53
N GLU A 118 43.94 -89.37 -81.65
CA GLU A 118 43.03 -88.24 -81.90
C GLU A 118 41.84 -88.21 -80.95
N LEU A 119 41.25 -89.37 -80.65
CA LEU A 119 40.17 -89.50 -79.67
C LEU A 119 40.63 -89.12 -78.26
N GLU A 120 41.82 -89.53 -77.83
CA GLU A 120 42.42 -89.13 -76.55
C GLU A 120 42.67 -87.61 -76.48
N ARG A 121 43.23 -87.02 -77.54
CA ARG A 121 43.43 -85.55 -77.65
C ARG A 121 42.09 -84.80 -77.58
N SER A 122 41.07 -85.30 -78.29
CA SER A 122 39.72 -84.71 -78.28
C SER A 122 39.06 -84.79 -76.91
N ASN A 123 39.13 -85.94 -76.23
CA ASN A 123 38.64 -86.12 -74.87
C ASN A 123 39.39 -85.23 -73.86
N ALA A 124 40.71 -85.08 -73.99
CA ALA A 124 41.50 -84.18 -73.15
C ALA A 124 41.11 -82.71 -73.36
N ALA A 125 40.85 -82.29 -74.61
CA ALA A 125 40.34 -80.96 -74.92
C ALA A 125 38.92 -80.73 -74.35
N ALA A 126 38.02 -81.69 -74.50
CA ALA A 126 36.69 -81.65 -73.90
C ALA A 126 36.75 -81.49 -72.38
N LEU A 127 37.54 -82.32 -71.68
CA LEU A 127 37.75 -82.21 -70.23
C LEU A 127 38.39 -80.88 -69.79
N ALA A 128 39.18 -80.24 -70.65
CA ALA A 128 39.73 -78.91 -70.40
C ALA A 128 38.69 -77.79 -70.59
N LEU A 129 37.79 -77.92 -71.57
CA LEU A 129 36.64 -77.02 -71.74
C LEU A 129 35.64 -77.16 -70.60
N ASP A 130 35.35 -78.39 -70.17
CA ASP A 130 34.46 -78.70 -69.04
C ASP A 130 34.93 -78.04 -67.73
N LYS A 131 36.25 -78.08 -67.47
CA LYS A 131 36.88 -77.38 -66.33
C LYS A 131 36.79 -75.86 -66.47
N LYS A 132 36.92 -75.31 -67.68
CA LYS A 132 36.75 -73.86 -67.94
C LYS A 132 35.29 -73.43 -67.73
N GLN A 133 34.32 -74.18 -68.23
CA GLN A 133 32.90 -73.91 -68.07
C GLN A 133 32.54 -73.84 -66.58
N ARG A 134 32.86 -74.88 -65.80
CA ARG A 134 32.62 -74.93 -64.35
C ARG A 134 33.31 -73.80 -63.57
N ASN A 135 34.40 -73.23 -64.08
CA ASN A 135 35.04 -72.04 -63.50
C ASN A 135 34.32 -70.75 -63.88
N PHE A 136 33.83 -70.61 -65.12
CA PHE A 136 32.96 -69.49 -65.51
C PHE A 136 31.62 -69.52 -64.77
N ASP A 137 31.00 -70.69 -64.59
CA ASP A 137 29.74 -70.84 -63.85
C ASP A 137 29.90 -70.37 -62.39
N LYS A 138 31.02 -70.72 -61.74
CA LYS A 138 31.39 -70.22 -60.40
C LYS A 138 31.56 -68.71 -60.39
N LEU A 139 32.38 -68.16 -61.30
CA LEU A 139 32.59 -66.71 -61.38
C LEU A 139 31.27 -65.97 -61.62
N LEU A 140 30.37 -66.48 -62.46
CA LEU A 140 29.04 -65.92 -62.68
C LEU A 140 28.16 -66.01 -61.43
N SER A 141 28.28 -67.07 -60.62
CA SER A 141 27.61 -67.18 -59.32
C SER A 141 28.15 -66.16 -58.31
N ASP A 142 29.48 -66.02 -58.21
CA ASP A 142 30.14 -65.07 -57.30
C ASP A 142 29.81 -63.62 -57.66
N TRP A 143 29.72 -63.30 -58.96
CA TRP A 143 29.34 -61.96 -59.43
C TRP A 143 27.85 -61.67 -59.26
N LYS A 144 26.96 -62.68 -59.38
CA LYS A 144 25.54 -62.53 -59.03
C LYS A 144 25.35 -62.25 -57.55
N LEU A 145 25.98 -63.04 -56.68
CA LEU A 145 25.90 -62.84 -55.23
C LEU A 145 26.34 -61.42 -54.84
N LYS A 146 27.47 -60.94 -55.35
CA LYS A 146 27.95 -59.57 -55.11
C LYS A 146 27.01 -58.48 -55.64
N PHE A 147 26.33 -58.73 -56.76
CA PHE A 147 25.33 -57.81 -57.30
C PHE A 147 24.10 -57.76 -56.40
N ASP A 148 23.60 -58.92 -55.97
CA ASP A 148 22.44 -59.02 -55.06
C ASP A 148 22.75 -58.40 -53.69
N GLU A 149 23.95 -58.65 -53.13
CA GLU A 149 24.46 -57.99 -51.92
C GLU A 149 24.46 -56.45 -52.09
N SER A 150 25.12 -55.94 -53.14
CA SER A 150 25.21 -54.50 -53.43
C SER A 150 23.83 -53.85 -53.64
N GLN A 151 22.88 -54.58 -54.25
CA GLN A 151 21.50 -54.15 -54.45
C GLN A 151 20.76 -54.03 -53.11
N THR A 152 20.95 -54.98 -52.18
CA THR A 152 20.35 -54.88 -50.84
C THR A 152 20.94 -53.73 -50.02
N GLU A 153 22.25 -53.46 -50.10
CA GLU A 153 22.89 -52.30 -49.45
C GLU A 153 22.35 -50.97 -50.01
N LEU A 154 22.20 -50.86 -51.33
CA LEU A 154 21.60 -49.70 -51.99
C LEU A 154 20.16 -49.47 -51.52
N GLU A 155 19.36 -50.53 -51.41
CA GLU A 155 17.99 -50.43 -50.90
C GLU A 155 17.90 -50.04 -49.43
N LEU A 156 18.81 -50.53 -48.57
CA LEU A 156 18.89 -50.13 -47.17
C LEU A 156 19.27 -48.65 -47.05
N SER A 157 20.31 -48.20 -47.78
CA SER A 157 20.73 -46.79 -47.81
C SER A 157 19.60 -45.87 -48.33
N GLN A 158 18.81 -46.31 -49.31
CA GLN A 158 17.63 -45.57 -49.76
C GLN A 158 16.50 -45.52 -48.71
N LYS A 159 16.31 -46.58 -47.91
CA LYS A 159 15.33 -46.61 -46.81
C LYS A 159 15.76 -45.67 -45.68
N GLU A 160 17.04 -45.67 -45.32
CA GLU A 160 17.64 -44.75 -44.34
C GLU A 160 17.61 -43.28 -44.80
N SER A 161 17.93 -43.01 -46.07
CA SER A 161 17.83 -41.66 -46.65
C SER A 161 16.40 -41.11 -46.55
N ARG A 162 15.39 -41.96 -46.76
CA ARG A 162 13.97 -41.60 -46.60
C ARG A 162 13.59 -41.39 -45.13
N SER A 163 14.04 -42.24 -44.20
CA SER A 163 13.74 -42.03 -42.76
C SER A 163 14.37 -40.74 -42.24
N LEU A 164 15.65 -40.50 -42.53
CA LEU A 164 16.37 -39.26 -42.19
C LEU A 164 15.69 -38.03 -42.81
N SER A 165 15.16 -38.12 -44.02
CA SER A 165 14.36 -37.04 -44.64
C SER A 165 13.09 -36.75 -43.83
N THR A 166 12.37 -37.77 -43.34
CA THR A 166 11.19 -37.56 -42.48
C THR A 166 11.54 -37.05 -41.08
N GLU A 167 12.69 -37.41 -40.53
CA GLU A 167 13.18 -36.89 -39.25
C GLU A 167 13.59 -35.42 -39.37
N LEU A 168 14.29 -35.06 -40.45
CA LEU A 168 14.62 -33.68 -40.80
C LEU A 168 13.36 -32.82 -40.99
N PHE A 169 12.29 -33.37 -41.57
CA PHE A 169 11.00 -32.68 -41.67
C PHE A 169 10.35 -32.45 -40.29
N LYS A 170 10.26 -33.49 -39.45
CA LYS A 170 9.76 -33.35 -38.06
C LYS A 170 10.56 -32.32 -37.26
N LEU A 171 11.90 -32.33 -37.40
CA LEU A 171 12.78 -31.40 -36.69
C LEU A 171 12.56 -29.95 -37.15
N LYS A 172 12.34 -29.72 -38.46
CA LYS A 172 11.95 -28.39 -38.98
C LYS A 172 10.65 -27.90 -38.37
N ASN A 173 9.58 -28.70 -38.38
CA ASN A 173 8.32 -28.31 -37.76
C ASN A 173 8.50 -27.93 -36.28
N SER A 174 9.22 -28.76 -35.50
CA SER A 174 9.48 -28.45 -34.08
C SER A 174 10.37 -27.20 -33.86
N TYR A 175 11.18 -26.83 -34.85
CA TYR A 175 11.98 -25.60 -34.82
C TYR A 175 11.15 -24.36 -35.20
N GLU A 176 10.23 -24.49 -36.15
CA GLU A 176 9.26 -23.46 -36.51
C GLU A 176 8.29 -23.19 -35.35
N GLU A 177 7.75 -24.23 -34.71
CA GLU A 177 6.97 -24.14 -33.45
C GLU A 177 7.75 -23.42 -32.33
N ALA A 178 9.04 -23.75 -32.16
CA ALA A 178 9.91 -23.09 -31.17
C ALA A 178 10.20 -21.60 -31.51
N LEU A 179 10.21 -21.22 -32.79
CA LEU A 179 10.31 -19.83 -33.22
C LEU A 179 9.02 -19.05 -32.94
N ASP A 180 7.84 -19.63 -33.17
CA ASP A 180 6.55 -19.00 -32.86
C ASP A 180 6.35 -18.81 -31.34
N HIS A 181 6.81 -19.77 -30.53
CA HIS A 181 6.88 -19.60 -29.08
C HIS A 181 7.84 -18.46 -28.68
N LEU A 182 9.01 -18.36 -29.31
CA LEU A 182 9.97 -17.28 -29.07
C LEU A 182 9.44 -15.90 -29.51
N GLU A 183 8.70 -15.83 -30.62
CA GLU A 183 7.96 -14.63 -31.06
C GLU A 183 6.91 -14.21 -30.03
N THR A 184 6.16 -15.16 -29.49
CA THR A 184 5.11 -14.91 -28.48
C THR A 184 5.71 -14.31 -27.21
N VAL A 185 6.75 -14.96 -26.64
CA VAL A 185 7.46 -14.45 -25.46
C VAL A 185 8.13 -13.09 -25.71
N LYS A 186 8.61 -12.82 -26.94
CA LYS A 186 9.14 -11.48 -27.31
C LYS A 186 8.06 -10.40 -27.35
N ARG A 187 6.79 -10.75 -27.64
CA ARG A 187 5.66 -9.80 -27.61
C ARG A 187 5.24 -9.54 -26.16
N GLU A 188 5.07 -10.59 -25.36
CA GLU A 188 4.77 -10.50 -23.92
C GLU A 188 5.81 -9.64 -23.17
N ASN A 189 7.10 -9.86 -23.43
CA ASN A 189 8.19 -9.10 -22.79
C ASN A 189 8.21 -7.61 -23.21
N ARG A 190 7.69 -7.25 -24.40
CA ARG A 190 7.47 -5.84 -24.76
C ARG A 190 6.29 -5.24 -23.99
N ASN A 191 5.15 -5.93 -23.98
CA ASN A 191 3.97 -5.48 -23.23
C ASN A 191 4.32 -5.21 -21.75
N LEU A 192 5.09 -6.11 -21.12
CA LEU A 192 5.57 -5.94 -19.75
C LEU A 192 6.58 -4.78 -19.59
N GLN A 193 7.38 -4.47 -20.61
CA GLN A 193 8.26 -3.29 -20.60
C GLN A 193 7.45 -2.00 -20.73
N ASP A 194 6.42 -1.98 -21.58
CA ASP A 194 5.52 -0.85 -21.75
C ASP A 194 4.69 -0.60 -20.47
N GLU A 195 4.17 -1.66 -19.82
CA GLU A 195 3.52 -1.59 -18.50
C GLU A 195 4.46 -1.03 -17.41
N ILE A 196 5.74 -1.45 -17.39
CA ILE A 196 6.75 -0.92 -16.46
C ILE A 196 7.02 0.57 -16.73
N LEU A 197 7.05 1.01 -17.99
CA LEU A 197 7.21 2.42 -18.34
C LEU A 197 6.01 3.26 -17.89
N ASP A 198 4.78 2.82 -18.18
CA ASP A 198 3.54 3.50 -17.76
C ASP A 198 3.46 3.63 -16.22
N LEU A 199 3.80 2.57 -15.48
CA LEU A 199 3.86 2.62 -14.02
C LEU A 199 4.98 3.54 -13.50
N THR A 200 6.14 3.58 -14.17
CA THR A 200 7.24 4.48 -13.82
C THR A 200 6.87 5.95 -14.04
N ASP A 201 6.15 6.25 -15.12
CA ASP A 201 5.63 7.60 -15.40
C ASP A 201 4.50 7.99 -14.43
N GLN A 202 3.61 7.07 -14.05
CA GLN A 202 2.62 7.30 -13.00
C GLN A 202 3.27 7.61 -11.64
N ILE A 203 4.30 6.85 -11.24
CA ILE A 203 5.09 7.13 -10.02
C ILE A 203 5.77 8.50 -10.12
N SER A 204 6.32 8.85 -11.28
CA SER A 204 6.98 10.13 -11.54
C SER A 204 5.99 11.32 -11.51
N GLN A 205 4.75 11.12 -11.97
CA GLN A 205 3.67 12.10 -11.87
C GLN A 205 3.17 12.25 -10.43
N GLY A 206 2.96 11.14 -9.71
CA GLY A 206 2.65 11.15 -8.27
C GLY A 206 3.72 11.84 -7.43
N GLY A 207 5.00 11.66 -7.78
CA GLY A 207 6.10 12.40 -7.19
C GLY A 207 5.96 13.92 -7.34
N LYS A 208 5.56 14.40 -8.53
CA LYS A 208 5.32 15.84 -8.79
C LYS A 208 4.14 16.37 -7.96
N THR A 209 3.01 15.67 -7.94
CA THR A 209 1.83 16.12 -7.18
C THR A 209 2.08 16.14 -5.68
N ILE A 210 2.88 15.21 -5.14
CA ILE A 210 3.35 15.26 -3.74
C ILE A 210 4.19 16.52 -3.49
N HIS A 211 5.14 16.87 -4.36
CA HIS A 211 5.95 18.09 -4.23
C HIS A 211 5.14 19.40 -4.40
N GLU A 212 3.97 19.35 -5.04
CA GLU A 212 3.02 20.46 -5.13
C GLU A 212 2.17 20.57 -3.86
N LEU A 213 1.61 19.46 -3.37
CA LEU A 213 0.89 19.39 -2.10
C LEU A 213 1.77 19.79 -0.91
N GLU A 214 3.05 19.42 -0.90
CA GLU A 214 4.01 19.90 0.12
C GLU A 214 4.24 21.41 0.07
N ARG A 215 4.28 22.02 -1.12
CA ARG A 215 4.40 23.48 -1.26
C ARG A 215 3.14 24.18 -0.79
N MET A 216 1.97 23.70 -1.20
CA MET A 216 0.68 24.23 -0.75
C MET A 216 0.51 24.09 0.78
N LYS A 217 0.92 22.96 1.36
CA LYS A 217 0.94 22.78 2.82
C LYS A 217 1.86 23.81 3.50
N LYS A 218 3.09 24.00 3.01
CA LYS A 218 4.04 24.98 3.57
C LYS A 218 3.50 26.41 3.47
N LEU A 219 2.76 26.75 2.41
CA LEU A 219 2.06 28.04 2.28
C LEU A 219 0.95 28.18 3.34
N LEU A 220 0.07 27.17 3.46
CA LEU A 220 -1.04 27.16 4.43
C LEU A 220 -0.57 27.17 5.89
N ASP A 221 0.56 26.52 6.21
CA ASP A 221 1.14 26.56 7.56
C ASP A 221 1.74 27.95 7.89
N VAL A 222 2.15 28.75 6.89
CA VAL A 222 2.55 30.17 7.05
C VAL A 222 1.35 31.09 7.15
N GLU A 223 0.36 30.99 6.26
CA GLU A 223 -0.90 31.76 6.38
C GLU A 223 -1.56 31.56 7.77
N LYS A 224 -1.46 30.35 8.30
CA LYS A 224 -1.91 29.97 9.64
C LYS A 224 -1.04 30.51 10.78
N SER A 225 0.26 30.77 10.59
CA SER A 225 1.05 31.52 11.58
C SER A 225 0.71 33.01 11.55
N ASP A 226 0.50 33.57 10.37
CA ASP A 226 0.24 35.00 10.18
C ASP A 226 -1.14 35.38 10.74
N ILE A 227 -2.18 34.55 10.49
CA ILE A 227 -3.51 34.68 11.10
C ILE A 227 -3.46 34.55 12.63
N ARG A 228 -2.57 33.71 13.18
CA ARG A 228 -2.37 33.60 14.63
C ARG A 228 -1.70 34.83 15.22
N ALA A 229 -0.65 35.35 14.59
CA ALA A 229 0.00 36.58 15.05
C ALA A 229 -0.97 37.77 15.03
N ALA A 230 -1.81 37.87 13.99
CA ALA A 230 -2.86 38.90 13.91
C ALA A 230 -3.97 38.72 14.98
N LEU A 231 -4.27 37.48 15.39
CA LEU A 231 -5.18 37.20 16.51
C LEU A 231 -4.55 37.59 17.85
N GLU A 232 -3.29 37.20 18.09
CA GLU A 232 -2.54 37.55 19.32
C GLU A 232 -2.38 39.07 19.46
N GLU A 233 -2.15 39.80 18.35
CA GLU A 233 -2.17 41.28 18.34
C GLU A 233 -3.57 41.84 18.67
N ALA A 234 -4.63 41.31 18.07
CA ALA A 234 -6.00 41.73 18.34
C ALA A 234 -6.41 41.49 19.81
N GLU A 235 -6.09 40.32 20.37
CA GLU A 235 -6.29 39.98 21.78
C GLU A 235 -5.53 40.95 22.70
N GLY A 236 -4.27 41.27 22.39
CA GLY A 236 -3.49 42.27 23.12
C GLY A 236 -4.07 43.70 23.06
N THR A 237 -4.69 44.09 21.94
CA THR A 237 -5.43 45.37 21.86
C THR A 237 -6.71 45.35 22.69
N LEU A 238 -7.40 44.21 22.77
CA LEU A 238 -8.60 44.05 23.60
C LEU A 238 -8.27 44.17 25.09
N GLU A 239 -7.24 43.47 25.59
CA GLU A 239 -6.76 43.60 26.97
C GLU A 239 -6.41 45.06 27.33
N HIS A 240 -5.90 45.82 26.36
CA HIS A 240 -5.57 47.23 26.54
C HIS A 240 -6.82 48.14 26.66
N GLU A 241 -7.87 47.89 25.86
CA GLU A 241 -9.15 48.62 25.98
C GLU A 241 -9.96 48.19 27.23
N GLU A 242 -9.90 46.92 27.63
CA GLU A 242 -10.43 46.48 28.93
C GLU A 242 -9.69 47.18 30.08
N SER A 243 -8.35 47.29 30.00
CA SER A 243 -7.52 48.02 30.97
C SER A 243 -7.76 49.54 30.98
N LYS A 244 -8.26 50.14 29.88
CA LYS A 244 -8.77 51.52 29.87
C LYS A 244 -10.14 51.60 30.52
N THR A 245 -11.03 50.67 30.18
CA THR A 245 -12.40 50.58 30.72
C THR A 245 -12.39 50.42 32.23
N LEU A 246 -11.50 49.58 32.79
CA LEU A 246 -11.33 49.44 34.24
C LEU A 246 -10.90 50.75 34.91
N ARG A 247 -9.98 51.51 34.28
CA ARG A 247 -9.55 52.83 34.79
C ARG A 247 -10.70 53.84 34.80
N PHE A 248 -11.45 53.94 33.70
CA PHE A 248 -12.62 54.81 33.64
C PHE A 248 -13.71 54.40 34.66
N GLN A 249 -13.90 53.11 34.92
CA GLN A 249 -14.80 52.64 35.98
C GLN A 249 -14.31 53.07 37.38
N MET A 250 -13.00 52.98 37.66
CA MET A 250 -12.42 53.45 38.93
C MET A 250 -12.53 54.97 39.10
N GLU A 251 -12.24 55.74 38.04
CA GLU A 251 -12.41 57.21 38.02
C GLU A 251 -13.87 57.61 38.26
N LEU A 252 -14.82 56.93 37.60
CA LEU A 252 -16.26 57.18 37.78
C LEU A 252 -16.72 56.85 39.21
N GLN A 253 -16.23 55.75 39.81
CA GLN A 253 -16.50 55.43 41.22
C GLN A 253 -15.88 56.46 42.18
N GLN A 254 -14.67 56.96 41.90
CA GLN A 254 -14.07 58.04 42.68
C GLN A 254 -14.95 59.31 42.60
N ILE A 255 -15.28 59.77 41.39
CA ILE A 255 -16.13 60.96 41.17
C ILE A 255 -17.48 60.79 41.88
N ARG A 256 -18.10 59.61 41.80
CA ARG A 256 -19.33 59.30 42.53
C ARG A 256 -19.15 59.45 44.05
N SER A 257 -18.09 58.87 44.62
CA SER A 257 -17.81 59.00 46.05
C SER A 257 -17.53 60.45 46.49
N GLU A 258 -16.92 61.26 45.63
CA GLU A 258 -16.73 62.69 45.86
C GLU A 258 -18.03 63.48 45.79
N ILE A 259 -18.98 63.10 44.91
CA ILE A 259 -20.32 63.69 44.85
C ILE A 259 -21.12 63.30 46.09
N GLU A 260 -21.12 62.03 46.49
CA GLU A 260 -21.77 61.56 47.71
C GLU A 260 -21.22 62.28 48.96
N ARG A 261 -19.90 62.50 49.04
CA ARG A 261 -19.28 63.31 50.10
C ARG A 261 -19.75 64.77 50.06
N LYS A 262 -19.76 65.41 48.89
CA LYS A 262 -20.26 66.79 48.70
C LYS A 262 -21.74 66.94 49.08
N ILE A 263 -22.56 65.91 48.84
CA ILE A 263 -23.95 65.87 49.31
C ILE A 263 -23.98 65.88 50.85
N THR A 264 -23.22 65.00 51.52
CA THR A 264 -23.16 65.01 52.99
C THR A 264 -22.63 66.33 53.58
N GLU A 265 -21.64 66.97 52.93
CA GLU A 265 -21.15 68.30 53.30
C GLU A 265 -22.26 69.37 53.18
N LYS A 266 -23.11 69.28 52.16
CA LYS A 266 -24.26 70.21 51.99
C LYS A 266 -25.43 69.92 52.92
N ASP A 267 -25.71 68.66 53.23
CA ASP A 267 -26.67 68.31 54.27
C ASP A 267 -26.20 68.84 55.64
N GLU A 268 -24.91 68.71 55.98
CA GLU A 268 -24.34 69.31 57.19
C GLU A 268 -24.39 70.85 57.17
N GLU A 269 -24.13 71.53 56.05
CA GLU A 269 -24.32 72.98 55.93
C GLU A 269 -25.78 73.39 56.17
N ILE A 270 -26.73 72.70 55.54
CA ILE A 270 -28.18 72.95 55.67
C ILE A 270 -28.61 72.74 57.12
N ASP A 271 -28.13 71.70 57.78
CA ASP A 271 -28.50 71.39 59.16
C ASP A 271 -27.84 72.35 60.17
N ASN A 272 -26.63 72.83 59.88
CA ASN A 272 -26.01 73.92 60.64
C ASN A 272 -26.74 75.25 60.46
N LEU A 273 -27.22 75.56 59.25
CA LEU A 273 -28.08 76.72 58.98
C LEU A 273 -29.42 76.60 59.71
N ARG A 274 -30.10 75.45 59.64
CA ARG A 274 -31.31 75.16 60.43
C ARG A 274 -31.08 75.38 61.93
N ARG A 275 -30.02 74.80 62.50
CA ARG A 275 -29.64 75.01 63.91
C ARG A 275 -29.27 76.46 64.23
N SER A 276 -28.76 77.23 63.26
CA SER A 276 -28.47 78.67 63.42
C SER A 276 -29.74 79.50 63.46
N HIS A 277 -30.63 79.33 62.47
CA HIS A 277 -31.93 80.00 62.42
C HIS A 277 -32.82 79.62 63.61
N GLN A 278 -32.82 78.36 64.04
CA GLN A 278 -33.52 77.91 65.23
C GLN A 278 -33.04 78.67 66.50
N ARG A 279 -31.73 78.74 66.74
CA ARG A 279 -31.16 79.55 67.83
C ARG A 279 -31.49 81.05 67.71
N SER A 280 -31.60 81.57 66.48
CA SER A 280 -32.02 82.96 66.24
C SER A 280 -33.50 83.18 66.55
N MET A 281 -34.37 82.21 66.24
CA MET A 281 -35.79 82.26 66.63
C MET A 281 -35.95 82.14 68.14
N GLU A 282 -35.24 81.20 68.79
CA GLU A 282 -35.19 81.07 70.26
C GLU A 282 -34.72 82.38 70.93
N THR A 283 -33.73 83.06 70.35
CA THR A 283 -33.23 84.36 70.84
C THR A 283 -34.29 85.47 70.67
N MET A 284 -34.94 85.54 69.51
CA MET A 284 -36.04 86.51 69.30
C MET A 284 -37.25 86.22 70.18
N GLN A 285 -37.57 84.95 70.43
CA GLN A 285 -38.66 84.54 71.30
C GLN A 285 -38.35 84.83 72.77
N ALA A 286 -37.12 84.60 73.23
CA ALA A 286 -36.67 85.01 74.56
C ALA A 286 -36.71 86.54 74.74
N SER A 287 -36.41 87.32 73.68
CA SER A 287 -36.57 88.77 73.65
C SER A 287 -38.04 89.20 73.74
N LEU A 288 -38.93 88.55 72.97
CA LEU A 288 -40.38 88.78 73.01
C LEU A 288 -40.97 88.44 74.39
N GLU A 289 -40.53 87.34 75.01
CA GLU A 289 -40.91 86.97 76.37
C GLU A 289 -40.38 87.95 77.42
N ALA A 290 -39.21 88.56 77.20
CA ALA A 290 -38.68 89.62 78.07
C ALA A 290 -39.48 90.93 77.91
N GLU A 291 -39.90 91.26 76.70
CA GLU A 291 -40.75 92.42 76.39
C GLU A 291 -42.19 92.23 76.90
N VAL A 292 -42.75 91.02 76.81
CA VAL A 292 -44.03 90.68 77.46
C VAL A 292 -43.92 90.78 78.99
N ARG A 293 -42.79 90.35 79.58
CA ARG A 293 -42.53 90.52 81.02
C ARG A 293 -42.43 92.00 81.41
N SER A 294 -41.58 92.80 80.76
CA SER A 294 -41.44 94.23 81.08
C SER A 294 -42.73 95.01 80.82
N ARG A 295 -43.50 94.66 79.78
CA ARG A 295 -44.85 95.19 79.55
C ARG A 295 -45.82 94.81 80.67
N SER A 296 -45.76 93.58 81.20
CA SER A 296 -46.59 93.16 82.33
C SER A 296 -46.21 93.89 83.63
N GLU A 297 -44.92 94.14 83.85
CA GLU A 297 -44.41 94.93 84.98
C GLU A 297 -44.84 96.40 84.85
N ALA A 298 -44.74 96.98 83.66
CA ALA A 298 -45.20 98.34 83.36
C ALA A 298 -46.72 98.47 83.54
N VAL A 299 -47.52 97.47 83.14
CA VAL A 299 -48.98 97.43 83.42
C VAL A 299 -49.26 97.31 84.91
N ARG A 300 -48.46 96.55 85.68
CA ARG A 300 -48.59 96.48 87.14
C ARG A 300 -48.23 97.80 87.82
N LEU A 301 -47.17 98.47 87.35
CA LEU A 301 -46.74 99.79 87.80
C LEU A 301 -47.81 100.84 87.48
N LYS A 302 -48.34 100.84 86.24
CA LYS A 302 -49.47 101.68 85.85
C LYS A 302 -50.67 101.48 86.77
N LYS A 303 -51.13 100.24 86.98
CA LYS A 303 -52.25 99.96 87.89
C LYS A 303 -52.00 100.42 89.33
N LYS A 304 -50.74 100.35 89.81
CA LYS A 304 -50.38 100.91 91.11
C LYS A 304 -50.48 102.45 91.08
N MET A 305 -49.94 103.12 90.07
CA MET A 305 -50.03 104.58 89.95
C MET A 305 -51.47 105.07 89.76
N GLU A 306 -52.34 104.31 89.09
CA GLU A 306 -53.79 104.58 89.02
C GLU A 306 -54.46 104.43 90.41
N SER A 307 -54.05 103.45 91.22
CA SER A 307 -54.53 103.31 92.61
C SER A 307 -54.00 104.43 93.52
N ASP A 308 -52.71 104.72 93.46
CA ASP A 308 -52.04 105.76 94.25
C ASP A 308 -52.62 107.15 93.89
N LEU A 309 -52.97 107.38 92.61
CA LEU A 309 -53.61 108.60 92.14
C LEU A 309 -55.07 108.71 92.59
N ASN A 310 -55.87 107.64 92.49
CA ASN A 310 -57.24 107.62 93.03
C ASN A 310 -57.25 107.91 94.55
N GLU A 311 -56.28 107.38 95.30
CA GLU A 311 -56.16 107.61 96.74
C GLU A 311 -55.79 109.08 97.05
N MET A 312 -54.91 109.69 96.24
CA MET A 312 -54.61 111.12 96.30
C MET A 312 -55.79 112.01 95.88
N GLU A 313 -56.60 111.61 94.88
CA GLU A 313 -57.84 112.30 94.51
C GLU A 313 -58.89 112.25 95.64
N VAL A 314 -59.00 111.12 96.35
CA VAL A 314 -59.88 111.02 97.54
C VAL A 314 -59.37 111.90 98.68
N GLN A 315 -58.07 111.97 98.93
CA GLN A 315 -57.48 112.86 99.94
C GLN A 315 -57.69 114.34 99.58
N LEU A 316 -57.46 114.71 98.31
CA LEU A 316 -57.65 116.06 97.79
C LEU A 316 -59.14 116.45 97.78
N GLY A 317 -60.05 115.49 97.57
CA GLY A 317 -61.49 115.64 97.74
C GLY A 317 -61.92 115.89 99.19
N HIS A 318 -61.26 115.24 100.17
CA HIS A 318 -61.48 115.52 101.59
C HIS A 318 -60.97 116.91 101.97
N ALA A 319 -59.74 117.27 101.55
CA ALA A 319 -59.18 118.60 101.77
C ALA A 319 -60.04 119.71 101.15
N ASN A 320 -60.56 119.51 99.93
CA ASN A 320 -61.46 120.45 99.28
C ASN A 320 -62.84 120.54 99.95
N LYS A 321 -63.40 119.44 100.49
CA LYS A 321 -64.60 119.50 101.34
C LYS A 321 -64.35 120.34 102.59
N GLN A 322 -63.26 120.05 103.31
CA GLN A 322 -62.91 120.72 104.56
C GLN A 322 -62.62 122.22 104.33
N ALA A 323 -61.97 122.57 103.22
CA ALA A 323 -61.76 123.96 102.79
C ALA A 323 -63.07 124.65 102.38
N ALA A 324 -63.97 123.96 101.66
CA ALA A 324 -65.28 124.51 101.30
C ALA A 324 -66.20 124.70 102.51
N GLU A 325 -66.13 123.82 103.51
CA GLU A 325 -66.81 123.97 104.80
C GLU A 325 -66.23 125.14 105.59
N GLY A 326 -64.90 125.25 105.69
CA GLY A 326 -64.24 126.43 106.25
C GLY A 326 -64.67 127.75 105.58
N GLN A 327 -64.76 127.77 104.25
CA GLN A 327 -65.29 128.93 103.52
C GLN A 327 -66.77 129.23 103.81
N ARG A 328 -67.62 128.22 104.05
CA ARG A 328 -69.02 128.46 104.48
C ARG A 328 -69.05 129.10 105.87
N THR A 329 -68.27 128.60 106.82
CA THR A 329 -68.18 129.17 108.17
C THR A 329 -67.65 130.60 108.14
N ILE A 330 -66.63 130.90 107.32
CA ILE A 330 -66.11 132.26 107.12
C ILE A 330 -67.20 133.18 106.52
N ARG A 331 -67.94 132.74 105.49
CA ARG A 331 -69.03 133.53 104.91
C ARG A 331 -70.17 133.77 105.91
N TYR A 332 -70.54 132.77 106.69
CA TYR A 332 -71.56 132.88 107.75
C TYR A 332 -71.17 133.93 108.80
N LEU A 333 -69.93 133.88 109.30
CA LEU A 333 -69.40 134.85 110.25
C LEU A 333 -69.26 136.25 109.62
N GLN A 334 -68.87 136.35 108.35
CA GLN A 334 -68.84 137.63 107.61
C GLN A 334 -70.23 138.24 107.42
N THR A 335 -71.28 137.42 107.26
CA THR A 335 -72.67 137.89 107.22
C THR A 335 -73.12 138.38 108.60
N GLN A 336 -72.92 137.60 109.68
CA GLN A 336 -73.26 138.05 111.04
C GLN A 336 -72.57 139.35 111.45
N VAL A 337 -71.28 139.51 111.11
CA VAL A 337 -70.54 140.76 111.40
C VAL A 337 -71.14 141.95 110.63
N LYS A 338 -71.57 141.77 109.38
CA LYS A 338 -72.25 142.83 108.61
C LYS A 338 -73.64 143.14 109.13
N GLU A 339 -74.41 142.13 109.53
CA GLU A 339 -75.74 142.30 110.12
C GLU A 339 -75.65 143.11 111.42
N GLN A 340 -74.71 142.78 112.32
CA GLN A 340 -74.48 143.57 113.54
C GLN A 340 -73.87 144.96 113.27
N GLN A 341 -73.10 145.15 112.20
CA GLN A 341 -72.63 146.48 111.79
C GLN A 341 -73.81 147.36 111.33
N VAL A 342 -74.72 146.84 110.51
CA VAL A 342 -75.92 147.57 110.06
C VAL A 342 -76.85 147.87 111.25
N GLU A 343 -77.13 146.90 112.14
CA GLU A 343 -77.90 147.19 113.35
C GLU A 343 -77.26 148.28 114.22
N LEU A 344 -75.92 148.30 114.34
CA LEU A 344 -75.22 149.33 115.11
C LEU A 344 -75.30 150.71 114.43
N GLU A 345 -75.17 150.77 113.11
CA GLU A 345 -75.29 152.01 112.32
C GLU A 345 -76.73 152.57 112.34
N ASP A 346 -77.76 151.73 112.23
CA ASP A 346 -79.17 152.13 112.36
C ASP A 346 -79.47 152.66 113.77
N LYS A 347 -78.98 151.99 114.82
CA LYS A 347 -79.09 152.47 116.21
C LYS A 347 -78.35 153.81 116.39
N PHE A 348 -77.18 153.98 115.76
CA PHE A 348 -76.41 155.22 115.84
C PHE A 348 -77.10 156.39 115.13
N GLN A 349 -77.64 156.16 113.92
CA GLN A 349 -78.42 157.18 113.19
C GLN A 349 -79.70 157.57 113.94
N LEU A 350 -80.48 156.59 114.44
CA LEU A 350 -81.67 156.85 115.24
C LEU A 350 -81.34 157.63 116.53
N THR A 351 -80.22 157.31 117.17
CA THR A 351 -79.73 158.03 118.36
C THR A 351 -79.36 159.49 118.05
N ASN A 352 -78.81 159.78 116.86
CA ASN A 352 -78.48 161.14 116.48
C ASN A 352 -79.71 161.94 116.03
N GLN A 353 -80.67 161.33 115.33
CA GLN A 353 -81.97 161.95 115.02
C GLN A 353 -82.74 162.35 116.29
N LEU A 354 -82.71 161.49 117.33
CA LEU A 354 -83.30 161.81 118.64
C LEU A 354 -82.55 162.95 119.34
N LYS A 355 -81.22 163.03 119.24
CA LYS A 355 -80.45 164.19 119.78
C LYS A 355 -80.78 165.49 119.06
N GLU A 356 -80.95 165.48 117.74
CA GLU A 356 -81.33 166.68 116.97
C GLU A 356 -82.75 167.15 117.32
N GLN A 357 -83.69 166.22 117.54
CA GLN A 357 -85.01 166.55 118.08
C GLN A 357 -84.94 167.12 119.52
N ILE A 358 -84.07 166.57 120.37
CA ILE A 358 -83.83 167.11 121.72
C ILE A 358 -83.29 168.55 121.65
N VAL A 359 -82.25 168.83 120.84
CA VAL A 359 -81.70 170.19 120.70
C VAL A 359 -82.71 171.19 120.14
N LEU A 360 -83.61 170.76 119.23
CA LEU A 360 -84.72 171.58 118.75
C LEU A 360 -85.78 171.85 119.84
N LEU A 361 -86.09 170.85 120.66
CA LEU A 361 -87.00 171.00 121.80
C LEU A 361 -86.38 171.83 122.92
N GLU A 362 -85.09 171.71 123.21
CA GLU A 362 -84.36 172.53 124.19
C GLU A 362 -84.29 174.00 123.75
N ARG A 363 -84.10 174.29 122.46
CA ARG A 363 -84.25 175.64 121.90
C ARG A 363 -85.67 176.20 122.04
N ARG A 364 -86.68 175.34 121.93
CA ARG A 364 -88.09 175.72 122.15
C ARG A 364 -88.39 175.96 123.63
N CYS A 365 -87.85 175.12 124.52
CA CYS A 365 -87.98 175.29 125.96
C CYS A 365 -87.25 176.54 126.47
N SER A 366 -86.07 176.86 125.94
CA SER A 366 -85.33 178.07 126.34
C SER A 366 -86.00 179.37 125.89
N LEU A 367 -86.74 179.36 124.77
CA LEU A 367 -87.65 180.46 124.42
C LEU A 367 -88.85 180.54 125.39
N MET A 368 -89.51 179.42 125.68
CA MET A 368 -90.61 179.36 126.65
C MET A 368 -90.19 179.81 128.06
N THR A 369 -88.95 179.53 128.51
CA THR A 369 -88.46 180.03 129.81
C THR A 369 -88.03 181.49 129.77
N ALA A 370 -87.63 182.04 128.62
CA ALA A 370 -87.43 183.49 128.50
C ALA A 370 -88.77 184.24 128.59
N GLU A 371 -89.83 183.70 127.97
CA GLU A 371 -91.22 184.18 128.15
C GLU A 371 -91.68 184.01 129.62
N GLU A 372 -91.31 182.91 130.29
CA GLU A 372 -91.58 182.73 131.72
C GLU A 372 -90.78 183.72 132.59
N GLU A 373 -89.56 184.10 132.22
CA GLU A 373 -88.73 185.07 132.93
C GLU A 373 -89.24 186.52 132.74
N GLU A 374 -89.77 186.89 131.56
CA GLU A 374 -90.51 188.15 131.40
C GLU A 374 -91.79 188.17 132.24
N LEU A 375 -92.58 187.09 132.26
CA LEU A 375 -93.80 187.02 133.06
C LEU A 375 -93.51 186.98 134.57
N ARG A 376 -92.43 186.34 135.01
CA ARG A 376 -91.91 186.45 136.40
C ARG A 376 -91.37 187.84 136.70
N GLY A 377 -90.81 188.53 135.70
CA GLY A 377 -90.39 189.94 135.75
C GLY A 377 -91.56 190.94 135.87
N ILE A 378 -92.78 190.53 135.49
CA ILE A 378 -94.02 191.29 135.72
C ILE A 378 -94.68 190.91 137.06
N LEU A 379 -94.61 189.63 137.45
CA LEU A 379 -95.04 189.18 138.78
C LEU A 379 -94.25 189.87 139.91
N GLU A 380 -92.94 190.03 139.69
CA GLU A 380 -91.95 190.81 140.44
C GLU A 380 -92.52 191.81 141.49
N GLN A 381 -93.05 192.92 140.98
CA GLN A 381 -93.47 194.09 141.77
C GLN A 381 -94.72 193.80 142.60
N THR A 382 -95.57 192.87 142.16
CA THR A 382 -96.80 192.51 142.87
C THR A 382 -96.51 191.74 144.15
N ASP A 383 -95.53 190.83 144.16
CA ASP A 383 -95.19 190.08 145.38
C ASP A 383 -94.31 190.90 146.33
N ARG A 384 -93.46 191.80 145.82
CA ARG A 384 -92.69 192.76 146.65
C ARG A 384 -93.59 193.77 147.36
N SER A 385 -94.62 194.28 146.69
CA SER A 385 -95.63 195.16 147.32
C SER A 385 -96.54 194.40 148.29
N ARG A 386 -96.86 193.14 148.02
CA ARG A 386 -97.60 192.26 148.94
C ARG A 386 -96.82 191.94 150.23
N LYS A 387 -95.51 191.66 150.14
CA LYS A 387 -94.70 191.22 151.30
C LYS A 387 -94.24 192.34 152.23
N MET A 388 -94.20 193.59 151.77
CA MET A 388 -94.05 194.73 152.69
C MET A 388 -95.20 194.80 153.71
N ALA A 389 -96.41 194.36 153.35
CA ALA A 389 -97.53 194.23 154.28
C ALA A 389 -97.53 192.91 155.10
N GLU A 390 -96.74 191.90 154.72
CA GLU A 390 -96.51 190.72 155.58
C GLU A 390 -95.49 191.03 156.69
N LEU A 391 -94.49 191.89 156.42
CA LEU A 391 -93.54 192.37 157.43
C LEU A 391 -94.25 193.06 158.60
N GLU A 392 -95.22 193.93 158.32
CA GLU A 392 -96.06 194.60 159.32
C GLU A 392 -96.97 193.63 160.12
N LEU A 393 -97.17 192.40 159.64
CA LEU A 393 -97.96 191.36 160.33
C LEU A 393 -97.08 190.45 161.21
N VAL A 394 -95.85 190.12 160.78
CA VAL A 394 -95.00 189.17 161.49
C VAL A 394 -94.32 189.77 162.73
N GLU A 395 -94.01 191.08 162.75
CA GLU A 395 -93.54 191.74 163.97
C GLU A 395 -94.58 191.73 165.11
N VAL A 396 -95.88 191.54 164.78
CA VAL A 396 -96.95 191.27 165.75
C VAL A 396 -96.96 189.81 166.21
N ALA A 397 -96.56 188.86 165.36
CA ALA A 397 -96.50 187.43 165.68
C ALA A 397 -95.25 187.02 166.50
N GLU A 398 -94.11 187.69 166.29
CA GLU A 398 -92.93 187.54 167.16
C GLU A 398 -93.23 187.99 168.61
N ARG A 399 -94.18 188.91 168.78
CA ARG A 399 -94.73 189.32 170.08
C ARG A 399 -95.49 188.22 170.83
N VAL A 400 -95.88 187.13 170.14
CA VAL A 400 -96.73 186.04 170.69
C VAL A 400 -95.96 184.73 170.87
N ASN A 401 -95.18 184.28 169.88
CA ASN A 401 -94.52 182.96 169.96
C ASN A 401 -93.35 182.92 170.94
N LEU A 402 -92.75 184.07 171.28
CA LEU A 402 -91.79 184.21 172.38
C LEU A 402 -92.40 183.83 173.75
N LEU A 403 -93.73 183.78 173.86
CA LEU A 403 -94.48 183.36 175.06
C LEU A 403 -94.94 181.88 175.01
N THR A 404 -94.64 181.12 173.94
CA THR A 404 -95.22 179.79 173.71
C THR A 404 -94.20 178.64 173.76
N ALA A 405 -93.07 178.77 173.07
CA ALA A 405 -92.20 177.62 172.78
C ALA A 405 -91.28 177.16 173.93
N GLN A 406 -91.44 177.70 175.15
CA GLN A 406 -90.72 177.25 176.35
C GLN A 406 -91.27 175.87 176.88
N ASN A 407 -91.46 174.87 175.98
CA ASN A 407 -92.14 173.55 176.22
C ASN A 407 -91.56 172.10 175.60
N THR A 408 -90.41 171.71 174.82
CA THR A 408 -90.28 170.43 173.80
C THR A 408 -89.23 169.09 173.09
N GLY A 409 -87.85 168.56 172.68
CA GLY A 409 -87.19 167.33 171.48
C GLY A 409 -85.86 165.91 171.06
N LEU A 410 -85.23 165.00 169.70
CA LEU A 410 -84.26 163.43 168.79
C LEU A 410 -83.11 162.59 167.16
N VAL A 411 -82.49 161.17 166.36
CA VAL A 411 -81.24 160.24 164.99
C VAL A 411 -80.72 158.60 163.66
N ASN A 412 -79.56 157.84 162.62
CA ASN A 412 -79.03 156.40 161.25
C ASN A 412 -77.54 155.25 160.18
N HIS A 413 -77.16 154.07 158.94
CA HIS A 413 -75.81 152.94 157.88
C HIS A 413 -75.35 151.54 156.30
N LYS A 414 -74.17 150.59 155.45
CA LYS A 414 -73.63 149.28 153.94
C LYS A 414 -72.30 147.84 153.02
N ARG A 415 -71.70 147.03 151.59
CA ARG A 415 -70.63 145.52 150.67
C ARG A 415 -69.66 144.65 148.94
N LYS A 416 -68.83 143.30 148.23
CA LYS A 416 -67.84 142.42 146.65
C LYS A 416 -66.86 140.72 145.74
N LEU A 417 -66.15 139.97 144.33
CA LEU A 417 -65.22 138.39 143.38
C LEU A 417 -64.22 137.54 141.67
N GLU A 418 -63.40 136.17 141.00
CA GLU A 418 -62.63 134.80 139.63
C GLU A 418 -61.39 134.02 138.05
N ALA A 419 -60.70 132.63 137.26
CA ALA A 419 -59.66 131.76 135.71
C ALA A 419 -58.67 130.08 134.78
N ASP A 420 -57.91 129.43 133.36
CA ASP A 420 -56.67 128.20 132.25
C ASP A 420 -56.12 126.53 130.98
N LEU A 421 -55.00 125.86 129.83
CA LEU A 421 -54.25 124.29 128.75
C LEU A 421 -53.02 123.47 127.16
N SER A 422 -52.34 122.08 126.37
CA SER A 422 -51.20 121.24 124.88
C SER A 422 -50.45 119.53 123.81
N VAL A 423 -49.43 118.88 122.56
CA VAL A 423 -48.74 117.30 121.43
C VAL A 423 -47.36 116.48 119.99
N LEU A 424 -46.79 115.09 119.10
CA LEU A 424 -45.53 114.22 117.73
C LEU A 424 -44.85 112.53 116.58
N THR A 425 -43.80 111.89 115.35
CA THR A 425 -42.97 110.30 114.34
C THR A 425 -41.91 109.46 112.65
N GLY A 426 -41.09 108.12 111.93
CA GLY A 426 -40.24 107.15 110.32
C GLY A 426 -38.90 105.72 109.43
N ARG A 427 -38.43 104.76 108.05
CA ARG A 427 -37.07 103.53 107.10
C ARG A 427 -36.53 102.16 105.52
N TRP A 428 -35.29 101.36 104.60
CA TRP A 428 -34.73 99.95 103.20
C TRP A 428 -33.20 98.94 102.06
N THR A 429 -32.75 97.69 100.93
CA THR A 429 -31.36 96.70 99.77
C THR A 429 -30.84 95.21 98.32
N ARG A 430 -29.60 94.42 97.36
CA ARG A 430 -29.01 92.98 96.02
C ARG A 430 -27.52 92.05 94.76
N TRP A 431 -27.03 90.73 93.76
CA TRP A 431 -25.63 89.73 92.62
C TRP A 431 -25.09 88.23 91.18
N CYS A 432 -23.88 87.52 90.15
CA CYS A 432 -23.20 85.97 89.00
C CYS A 432 -21.91 85.17 87.46
N ARG A 433 -21.15 83.80 86.70
CA ARG A 433 -20.19 82.92 85.12
C ARG A 433 -18.90 81.42 84.27
N ARG A 434 -18.39 80.50 82.89
CA ARG A 434 -17.03 79.27 81.94
C ARG A 434 -16.37 78.24 80.21
N VAL A 435 -15.50 77.08 79.23
CA VAL A 435 -14.35 75.58 78.45
C VAL A 435 -13.38 74.72 76.75
N ALA A 436 -12.42 73.44 76.09
CA ALA A 436 -11.55 72.51 74.50
C ALA A 436 -10.26 70.99 73.69
N ALA A 437 -9.68 70.13 72.30
CA ALA A 437 -8.39 68.81 71.45
C ALA A 437 -7.70 67.69 69.76
N LEU A 438 -6.51 66.63 69.09
CA LEU A 438 -5.76 65.44 67.67
C LEU A 438 -4.45 64.05 67.52
N ARG A 439 -4.16 62.81 66.68
CA ARG A 439 -2.86 61.78 66.10
C ARG A 439 -2.16 60.20 66.45
N ARG A 440 -1.63 59.21 65.53
CA ARG A 440 -0.39 58.10 65.39
C ARG A 440 0.01 56.56 65.98
N LYS A 441 0.44 55.48 65.16
CA LYS A 441 1.46 54.23 65.21
C LYS A 441 1.64 53.09 66.36
N PRO A 442 2.54 51.98 66.40
CA PRO A 442 2.96 50.73 65.57
C PRO A 442 3.41 49.31 66.28
N ARG A 443 3.83 48.20 65.56
CA ARG A 443 4.81 46.99 65.86
C ARG A 443 4.42 45.44 65.58
N ARG A 444 5.25 44.39 65.93
CA ARG A 444 5.56 43.00 65.31
C ARG A 444 5.77 41.79 66.34
N PRO A 445 6.22 40.48 66.09
CA PRO A 445 5.96 39.32 65.11
C PRO A 445 6.08 37.76 65.57
N SER A 446 5.74 36.74 64.69
CA SER A 446 6.23 35.26 64.50
C SER A 446 5.89 34.03 65.47
N LEU A 447 6.01 32.66 65.23
CA LEU A 447 6.12 31.59 64.12
C LEU A 447 6.09 30.04 64.60
N MET A 448 6.15 28.98 63.70
CA MET A 448 6.52 27.47 63.83
C MET A 448 5.43 26.34 64.14
N SER A 449 5.52 24.95 64.00
CA SER A 449 6.22 23.85 63.17
C SER A 449 5.74 22.33 63.48
N VAL A 450 6.35 21.21 62.93
CA VAL A 450 6.35 19.69 63.31
C VAL A 450 5.72 18.54 62.37
N LEU A 451 6.24 17.24 62.32
CA LEU A 451 5.84 16.02 61.47
C LEU A 451 6.28 14.54 61.96
N THR A 452 5.96 13.40 61.22
CA THR A 452 6.51 11.92 61.19
C THR A 452 5.80 10.71 61.93
N SER A 453 5.95 9.34 61.72
CA SER A 453 6.20 8.33 60.57
C SER A 453 6.11 6.75 60.95
N ASP A 454 6.24 5.77 59.99
CA ASP A 454 6.71 4.30 59.98
C ASP A 454 5.81 2.95 60.07
N LEU A 455 6.33 1.67 59.83
CA LEU A 455 5.64 0.41 59.24
C LEU A 455 6.16 -1.15 59.42
N PHE A 456 5.28 -2.24 59.38
CA PHE A 456 5.26 -3.72 58.77
C PHE A 456 5.91 -5.17 59.27
N ASN A 457 5.37 -6.46 58.96
CA ASN A 457 5.95 -7.95 59.11
C ASN A 457 5.16 -9.39 58.73
N PRO A 458 5.74 -10.67 58.43
CA PRO A 458 5.08 -12.08 58.10
C PRO A 458 5.76 -13.61 58.26
N PHE A 459 5.11 -14.87 58.18
CA PHE A 459 5.69 -16.37 58.13
C PHE A 459 4.83 -17.78 57.87
N CYS A 460 5.33 -19.11 57.69
CA CYS A 460 4.59 -20.50 57.49
C CYS A 460 5.31 -22.02 57.48
N GLY A 461 4.67 -23.30 57.37
CA GLY A 461 5.26 -24.77 57.17
C GLY A 461 4.44 -26.23 57.23
N PRO A 462 4.94 -27.54 56.85
CA PRO A 462 4.21 -28.94 56.61
C PRO A 462 4.81 -30.47 56.90
N SER A 463 4.17 -31.72 56.66
CA SER A 463 4.66 -33.23 56.85
C SER A 463 3.89 -34.61 56.29
N SER A 464 4.34 -35.96 56.38
CA SER A 464 3.65 -37.35 55.96
C SER A 464 4.27 -38.88 56.26
N GLY A 465 3.67 -40.13 55.94
CA GLY A 465 4.23 -41.63 56.03
C GLY A 465 3.41 -43.08 55.78
N PRO A 466 3.97 -44.39 55.71
CA PRO A 466 3.42 -45.84 55.32
C PRO A 466 3.80 -47.22 56.17
N GLU A 467 3.70 -48.65 56.00
CA GLU A 467 3.20 -49.95 55.24
C GLU A 467 3.28 -51.38 56.10
N SER A 468 3.24 -52.80 55.91
CA SER A 468 3.09 -54.09 54.99
C SER A 468 3.03 -55.54 55.80
N SER A 469 3.01 -56.95 55.57
CA SER A 469 2.71 -58.23 54.66
C SER A 469 2.90 -59.71 55.44
N SER A 470 2.84 -61.11 55.16
CA SER A 470 2.44 -62.32 54.22
C SER A 470 2.58 -63.90 54.78
N PHE A 471 2.17 -65.13 54.17
CA PHE A 471 2.24 -66.64 54.69
C PHE A 471 1.99 -68.03 53.79
N MET A 472 2.23 -69.39 54.18
CA MET A 472 2.09 -70.79 53.40
C MET A 472 2.05 -72.33 54.04
N SER A 473 1.65 -73.50 53.33
CA SER A 473 2.02 -75.06 53.32
C SER A 473 1.36 -76.37 54.04
N HIS A 474 1.33 -77.64 53.45
CA HIS A 474 1.28 -79.07 54.08
C HIS A 474 1.34 -80.39 53.16
N GLN A 475 2.04 -81.53 53.51
CA GLN A 475 2.10 -82.84 52.73
C GLN A 475 2.78 -84.06 53.46
N ALA A 476 2.36 -85.35 53.30
CA ALA A 476 3.16 -86.57 53.68
C ALA A 476 2.70 -88.00 53.22
N ALA A 477 1.49 -88.47 53.58
CA ALA A 477 1.20 -89.90 53.85
C ALA A 477 1.00 -90.86 52.64
N LEU A 478 1.35 -90.46 51.42
CA LEU A 478 0.98 -91.18 50.18
C LEU A 478 1.91 -92.38 49.84
N MET A 479 3.12 -92.40 50.41
CA MET A 479 4.27 -93.20 49.92
C MET A 479 4.16 -94.73 49.97
N ALA A 480 3.09 -95.32 50.54
CA ALA A 480 2.97 -96.78 50.67
C ALA A 480 2.21 -97.45 49.50
N GLU A 481 1.25 -96.74 48.88
CA GLU A 481 0.49 -97.27 47.73
C GLU A 481 1.28 -97.12 46.41
N GLU A 482 2.30 -96.25 46.42
CA GLU A 482 3.17 -95.92 45.29
C GLU A 482 3.96 -97.15 44.81
N LEU A 483 4.66 -97.86 45.72
CA LEU A 483 5.63 -98.90 45.36
C LEU A 483 5.07 -100.06 44.51
N LYS A 484 3.79 -100.44 44.67
CA LYS A 484 3.17 -101.49 43.83
C LYS A 484 2.71 -100.95 42.47
N LYS A 485 2.23 -99.71 42.41
CA LYS A 485 1.99 -99.00 41.14
C LYS A 485 3.31 -98.80 40.38
N GLU A 486 4.41 -98.64 41.10
CA GLU A 486 5.76 -98.41 40.57
C GLU A 486 6.34 -99.63 39.82
N GLN A 487 6.03 -100.85 40.25
CA GLN A 487 6.48 -102.06 39.56
C GLN A 487 5.78 -102.27 38.20
N ASP A 488 4.46 -102.05 38.14
CA ASP A 488 3.70 -102.15 36.89
C ASP A 488 3.92 -100.93 35.99
N SER A 489 4.09 -99.73 36.56
CA SER A 489 4.47 -98.54 35.80
C SER A 489 5.87 -98.70 35.21
N SER A 490 6.84 -99.28 35.92
CA SER A 490 8.19 -99.59 35.40
C SER A 490 8.12 -100.47 34.14
N ASN A 491 7.32 -101.54 34.17
CA ASN A 491 7.09 -102.41 33.01
C ASN A 491 6.41 -101.70 31.82
N MET A 492 5.51 -100.74 32.09
CA MET A 492 4.89 -99.91 31.06
C MET A 492 5.88 -98.87 30.50
N LEU A 493 6.64 -98.21 31.37
CA LEU A 493 7.67 -97.24 31.06
C LEU A 493 8.80 -97.85 30.22
N GLU A 494 9.18 -99.10 30.45
CA GLU A 494 10.24 -99.73 29.64
C GLU A 494 9.80 -100.01 28.19
N ARG A 495 8.52 -100.36 27.97
CA ARG A 495 7.92 -100.48 26.63
C ARG A 495 7.80 -99.09 25.98
N MET A 496 7.30 -98.11 26.73
CA MET A 496 7.15 -96.73 26.28
C MET A 496 8.52 -96.13 25.91
N LYS A 497 9.57 -96.41 26.69
CA LYS A 497 10.97 -96.07 26.41
C LYS A 497 11.48 -96.72 25.12
N LYS A 498 11.22 -98.00 24.89
CA LYS A 498 11.62 -98.70 23.64
C LYS A 498 10.93 -98.08 22.41
N ASN A 499 9.63 -97.76 22.50
CA ASN A 499 8.91 -97.05 21.44
C ASN A 499 9.45 -95.62 21.23
N MET A 500 9.67 -94.87 22.31
CA MET A 500 10.26 -93.52 22.25
C MET A 500 11.64 -93.54 21.59
N VAL A 501 12.50 -94.50 21.93
CA VAL A 501 13.83 -94.67 21.30
C VAL A 501 13.73 -95.00 19.80
N SER A 502 12.70 -95.73 19.33
CA SER A 502 12.44 -95.88 17.89
C SER A 502 12.08 -94.54 17.26
N THR A 503 11.08 -93.84 17.82
CA THR A 503 10.63 -92.55 17.27
C THR A 503 11.72 -91.48 17.26
N VAL A 504 12.60 -91.46 18.27
CA VAL A 504 13.76 -90.55 18.32
C VAL A 504 14.77 -90.87 17.21
N LYS A 505 15.03 -92.15 16.92
CA LYS A 505 15.90 -92.53 15.79
C LYS A 505 15.28 -92.17 14.43
N GLU A 506 13.99 -92.40 14.26
CA GLU A 506 13.26 -92.03 13.04
C GLU A 506 13.19 -90.51 12.84
N LEU A 507 13.08 -89.73 13.92
CA LEU A 507 13.14 -88.27 13.89
C LEU A 507 14.56 -87.76 13.61
N GLN A 508 15.60 -88.41 14.14
CA GLN A 508 16.99 -88.05 13.84
C GLN A 508 17.33 -88.25 12.36
N VAL A 509 16.96 -89.39 11.77
CA VAL A 509 17.19 -89.62 10.33
C VAL A 509 16.47 -88.56 9.48
N LYS A 510 15.22 -88.22 9.83
CA LYS A 510 14.46 -87.15 9.14
C LYS A 510 15.11 -85.78 9.31
N LEU A 511 15.67 -85.47 10.48
CA LEU A 511 16.42 -84.23 10.71
C LEU A 511 17.64 -84.18 9.78
N ASP A 512 18.50 -85.19 9.81
CA ASP A 512 19.71 -85.29 8.99
C ASP A 512 19.41 -85.17 7.48
N GLU A 513 18.32 -85.78 7.01
CA GLU A 513 17.82 -85.66 5.63
C GLU A 513 17.38 -84.23 5.29
N THR A 514 16.61 -83.56 6.17
CA THR A 514 16.18 -82.18 5.95
C THR A 514 17.34 -81.19 5.98
N GLU A 515 18.33 -81.36 6.87
CA GLU A 515 19.54 -80.55 6.90
C GLU A 515 20.36 -80.69 5.62
N GLN A 516 20.54 -81.91 5.11
CA GLN A 516 21.21 -82.11 3.82
C GLN A 516 20.47 -81.46 2.64
N MET A 517 19.13 -81.46 2.64
CA MET A 517 18.34 -80.76 1.62
C MET A 517 18.47 -79.24 1.75
N ALA A 518 18.40 -78.69 2.97
CA ALA A 518 18.59 -77.27 3.24
C ALA A 518 19.98 -76.78 2.79
N LEU A 519 21.05 -77.52 3.12
CA LEU A 519 22.43 -77.21 2.71
C LEU A 519 22.61 -77.24 1.18
N LYS A 520 21.97 -78.17 0.48
CA LYS A 520 22.00 -78.26 -1.00
C LYS A 520 21.19 -77.14 -1.67
N GLY A 521 20.10 -76.69 -1.05
CA GLY A 521 19.34 -75.50 -1.46
C GLY A 521 20.13 -74.21 -1.26
N GLY A 522 20.64 -73.99 -0.05
CA GLY A 522 21.39 -72.80 0.33
C GLY A 522 22.65 -72.59 -0.52
N LYS A 523 23.43 -73.65 -0.79
CA LYS A 523 24.60 -73.56 -1.69
C LYS A 523 24.23 -73.14 -3.12
N LYS A 524 23.08 -73.58 -3.66
CA LYS A 524 22.59 -73.15 -4.98
C LYS A 524 22.11 -71.70 -4.99
N GLN A 525 21.49 -71.22 -3.90
CA GLN A 525 21.10 -69.81 -3.78
C GLN A 525 22.33 -68.91 -3.61
N LEU A 526 23.28 -69.28 -2.76
CA LEU A 526 24.53 -68.55 -2.53
C LEU A 526 25.33 -68.40 -3.83
N HIS A 527 25.50 -69.47 -4.61
CA HIS A 527 26.21 -69.37 -5.89
C HIS A 527 25.49 -68.49 -6.93
N LYS A 528 24.15 -68.46 -6.94
CA LYS A 528 23.38 -67.50 -7.76
C LYS A 528 23.64 -66.05 -7.32
N LEU A 529 23.68 -65.79 -6.02
CA LEU A 529 23.99 -64.47 -5.47
C LEU A 529 25.42 -64.04 -5.79
N GLU A 530 26.42 -64.92 -5.67
CA GLU A 530 27.79 -64.62 -6.10
C GLU A 530 27.87 -64.25 -7.58
N THR A 531 27.20 -65.00 -8.45
CA THR A 531 27.21 -64.71 -9.90
C THR A 531 26.52 -63.37 -10.18
N ARG A 532 25.39 -63.07 -9.53
CA ARG A 532 24.76 -61.74 -9.66
C ARG A 532 25.63 -60.61 -9.11
N VAL A 533 26.43 -60.85 -8.07
CA VAL A 533 27.43 -59.89 -7.58
C VAL A 533 28.54 -59.64 -8.62
N ARG A 534 29.05 -60.68 -9.29
CA ARG A 534 30.05 -60.54 -10.38
C ARG A 534 29.49 -59.81 -11.59
N GLU A 535 28.23 -60.07 -11.95
CA GLU A 535 27.50 -59.33 -12.98
C GLU A 535 27.37 -57.85 -12.59
N LEU A 536 26.84 -57.54 -11.40
CA LEU A 536 26.69 -56.17 -10.89
C LEU A 536 28.03 -55.41 -10.78
N GLN A 537 29.12 -56.08 -10.43
CA GLN A 537 30.48 -55.50 -10.45
C GLN A 537 30.95 -55.16 -11.87
N THR A 538 30.58 -55.97 -12.86
CA THR A 538 30.90 -55.74 -14.27
C THR A 538 30.04 -54.61 -14.85
N GLU A 539 28.73 -54.61 -14.57
CA GLU A 539 27.80 -53.52 -14.88
C GLU A 539 28.30 -52.19 -14.31
N LEU A 540 28.74 -52.19 -13.04
CA LEU A 540 29.28 -51.00 -12.37
C LEU A 540 30.54 -50.45 -13.05
N MET A 541 31.51 -51.29 -13.41
CA MET A 541 32.73 -50.83 -14.11
C MET A 541 32.42 -50.30 -15.52
N VAL A 542 31.46 -50.89 -16.23
CA VAL A 542 30.98 -50.37 -17.51
C VAL A 542 30.33 -49.00 -17.34
N GLU A 543 29.49 -48.81 -16.32
CA GLU A 543 28.80 -47.53 -16.06
C GLU A 543 29.76 -46.44 -15.55
N GLN A 544 30.78 -46.80 -14.77
CA GLN A 544 31.88 -45.90 -14.42
C GLN A 544 32.63 -45.40 -15.66
N LYS A 545 32.96 -46.29 -16.61
CA LYS A 545 33.60 -45.91 -17.87
C LYS A 545 32.72 -44.98 -18.71
N LYS A 546 31.41 -45.25 -18.81
CA LYS A 546 30.46 -44.32 -19.46
C LYS A 546 30.42 -42.96 -18.75
N SER A 547 30.39 -42.94 -17.42
CA SER A 547 30.40 -41.71 -16.62
C SER A 547 31.63 -40.85 -16.89
N GLU A 548 32.82 -41.45 -17.00
CA GLU A 548 34.01 -40.74 -17.45
C GLU A 548 33.89 -40.18 -18.88
N GLU A 549 33.30 -40.94 -19.81
CA GLU A 549 33.11 -40.52 -21.20
C GLU A 549 32.10 -39.37 -21.30
N TYR A 550 31.02 -39.40 -20.51
CA TYR A 550 30.11 -38.27 -20.34
C TYR A 550 30.81 -37.05 -19.73
N GLN A 551 31.63 -37.21 -18.68
CA GLN A 551 32.42 -36.10 -18.11
C GLN A 551 33.41 -35.51 -19.13
N LYS A 552 34.05 -36.35 -19.95
CA LYS A 552 34.93 -35.90 -21.05
C LYS A 552 34.13 -35.17 -22.13
N GLY A 553 32.88 -35.57 -22.38
CA GLY A 553 31.92 -34.87 -23.24
C GLY A 553 31.52 -33.51 -22.69
N VAL A 554 31.06 -33.43 -21.44
CA VAL A 554 30.70 -32.17 -20.74
C VAL A 554 31.85 -31.18 -20.81
N ARG A 555 33.09 -31.60 -20.49
CA ARG A 555 34.29 -30.73 -20.58
C ARG A 555 34.63 -30.26 -22.00
N ARG A 556 34.11 -30.89 -23.07
CA ARG A 556 34.19 -30.36 -24.44
C ARG A 556 33.11 -29.31 -24.69
N TYR A 557 31.87 -29.59 -24.29
CA TYR A 557 30.77 -28.63 -24.42
C TYR A 557 31.01 -27.36 -23.60
N GLU A 558 31.48 -27.46 -22.36
CA GLU A 558 31.88 -26.31 -21.52
C GLU A 558 32.87 -25.37 -22.21
N ARG A 559 33.86 -25.92 -22.94
CA ARG A 559 34.84 -25.13 -23.70
C ARG A 559 34.15 -24.42 -24.86
N LYS A 560 33.33 -25.13 -25.63
CA LYS A 560 32.62 -24.54 -26.78
C LYS A 560 31.57 -23.50 -26.36
N CYS A 561 30.94 -23.66 -25.19
CA CYS A 561 30.07 -22.63 -24.61
C CYS A 561 30.87 -21.38 -24.19
N LYS A 562 32.09 -21.54 -23.65
CA LYS A 562 32.98 -20.40 -23.32
C LYS A 562 33.48 -19.69 -24.58
N GLU A 563 33.84 -20.44 -25.61
CA GLU A 563 34.24 -19.94 -26.94
C GLU A 563 33.11 -19.13 -27.60
N LEU A 564 31.89 -19.69 -27.67
CA LEU A 564 30.71 -19.01 -28.20
C LEU A 564 30.31 -17.79 -27.37
N SER A 565 30.46 -17.84 -26.03
CA SER A 565 30.21 -16.70 -25.15
C SER A 565 31.21 -15.57 -25.38
N TYR A 566 32.49 -15.89 -25.60
CA TYR A 566 33.52 -14.91 -25.95
C TYR A 566 33.24 -14.24 -27.31
N GLN A 567 32.94 -15.04 -28.34
CA GLN A 567 32.57 -14.53 -29.67
C GLN A 567 31.35 -13.59 -29.59
N SER A 568 30.29 -14.02 -28.91
CA SER A 568 29.09 -13.20 -28.68
C SER A 568 29.41 -11.88 -27.98
N GLU A 569 30.39 -11.86 -27.06
CA GLU A 569 30.81 -10.62 -26.42
C GLU A 569 31.67 -9.72 -27.33
N GLU A 570 32.48 -10.26 -28.24
CA GLU A 570 33.20 -9.49 -29.25
C GLU A 570 32.25 -8.91 -30.32
N ASP A 571 31.26 -9.69 -30.74
CA ASP A 571 30.19 -9.25 -31.64
C ASP A 571 29.38 -8.12 -30.99
N ARG A 572 29.01 -8.28 -29.70
CA ARG A 572 28.35 -7.23 -28.89
C ARG A 572 29.19 -5.95 -28.80
N LYS A 573 30.50 -6.05 -28.56
CA LYS A 573 31.42 -4.89 -28.55
C LYS A 573 31.52 -4.23 -29.93
N THR A 574 31.43 -5.01 -31.00
CA THR A 574 31.44 -4.52 -32.38
C THR A 574 30.15 -3.79 -32.74
N LEU A 575 28.99 -4.34 -32.37
CA LEU A 575 27.68 -3.69 -32.54
C LEU A 575 27.59 -2.36 -31.78
N LEU A 576 28.11 -2.28 -30.55
CA LEU A 576 28.17 -1.02 -29.78
C LEU A 576 29.01 0.06 -30.50
N ARG A 577 30.17 -0.31 -31.07
CA ARG A 577 30.99 0.61 -31.88
C ARG A 577 30.27 1.07 -33.16
N MET A 578 29.48 0.20 -33.78
CA MET A 578 28.66 0.55 -34.93
C MET A 578 27.51 1.50 -34.53
N GLN A 579 26.84 1.27 -33.40
CA GLN A 579 25.81 2.17 -32.89
C GLN A 579 26.37 3.56 -32.57
N GLU A 580 27.51 3.64 -31.88
CA GLU A 580 28.22 4.92 -31.66
C GLU A 580 28.52 5.67 -32.96
N LEU A 581 28.90 4.96 -34.03
CA LEU A 581 29.16 5.56 -35.34
C LEU A 581 27.87 6.05 -35.99
N ILE A 582 26.78 5.27 -35.91
CA ILE A 582 25.45 5.66 -36.38
C ILE A 582 24.98 6.93 -35.65
N ASP A 583 25.10 7.01 -34.33
CA ASP A 583 24.66 8.16 -33.54
C ASP A 583 25.48 9.43 -33.86
N LYS A 584 26.79 9.28 -34.05
CA LYS A 584 27.69 10.35 -34.52
C LYS A 584 27.31 10.83 -35.92
N LEU A 585 26.93 9.92 -36.83
CA LEU A 585 26.45 10.26 -38.18
C LEU A 585 25.07 10.91 -38.16
N GLN A 586 24.11 10.40 -37.39
CA GLN A 586 22.80 11.03 -37.20
C GLN A 586 22.92 12.44 -36.63
N THR A 587 23.84 12.65 -35.68
CA THR A 587 24.11 13.99 -35.12
C THR A 587 24.65 14.94 -36.18
N LYS A 588 25.56 14.47 -37.06
CA LYS A 588 26.01 15.25 -38.23
C LYS A 588 24.85 15.55 -39.19
N VAL A 589 24.01 14.58 -39.54
CA VAL A 589 22.83 14.78 -40.40
C VAL A 589 21.87 15.82 -39.81
N LYS A 590 21.59 15.75 -38.49
CA LYS A 590 20.79 16.77 -37.78
C LYS A 590 21.42 18.16 -37.84
N SER A 591 22.76 18.26 -37.75
CA SER A 591 23.46 19.56 -37.89
C SER A 591 23.41 20.11 -39.32
N TYR A 592 23.59 19.27 -40.34
CA TYR A 592 23.49 19.69 -41.75
C TYR A 592 22.06 20.09 -42.12
N LYS A 593 21.04 19.39 -41.60
CA LYS A 593 19.63 19.76 -41.81
C LYS A 593 19.33 21.17 -41.28
N ARG A 594 19.78 21.50 -40.06
CA ARG A 594 19.65 22.86 -39.50
C ARG A 594 20.40 23.92 -40.31
N VAL A 595 21.57 23.60 -40.87
CA VAL A 595 22.31 24.52 -41.75
C VAL A 595 21.56 24.76 -43.06
N ALA A 596 20.91 23.74 -43.63
CA ALA A 596 20.06 23.88 -44.80
C ALA A 596 18.78 24.69 -44.50
N GLU A 597 18.07 24.36 -43.42
CA GLU A 597 16.88 25.09 -42.94
C GLU A 597 17.18 26.58 -42.74
N ASN A 598 18.26 26.91 -42.03
CA ASN A 598 18.71 28.29 -41.84
C ASN A 598 19.05 28.99 -43.17
N ALA A 599 19.58 28.27 -44.17
CA ALA A 599 19.89 28.84 -45.48
C ALA A 599 18.62 29.10 -46.31
N GLU A 600 17.64 28.20 -46.26
CA GLU A 600 16.32 28.37 -46.88
C GLU A 600 15.56 29.56 -46.26
N GLU A 601 15.63 29.74 -44.94
CA GLU A 601 15.09 30.93 -44.25
C GLU A 601 15.74 32.23 -44.74
N GLN A 602 17.06 32.27 -44.90
CA GLN A 602 17.78 33.45 -45.42
C GLN A 602 17.41 33.76 -46.87
N VAL A 603 17.27 32.74 -47.73
CA VAL A 603 16.80 32.88 -49.12
C VAL A 603 15.35 33.37 -49.15
N SER A 604 14.48 32.85 -48.30
CA SER A 604 13.08 33.28 -48.16
C SER A 604 12.99 34.74 -47.71
N CYS A 605 13.71 35.12 -46.66
CA CYS A 605 13.80 36.50 -46.17
C CYS A 605 14.33 37.47 -47.25
N THR A 606 15.35 37.06 -47.99
CA THR A 606 15.90 37.84 -49.11
C THR A 606 14.89 37.98 -50.25
N THR A 607 14.15 36.92 -50.56
CA THR A 607 13.08 36.93 -51.59
C THR A 607 11.93 37.87 -51.22
N VAL A 608 11.52 37.89 -49.95
CA VAL A 608 10.49 38.82 -49.44
C VAL A 608 10.97 40.26 -49.51
N ARG A 609 12.23 40.54 -49.13
CA ARG A 609 12.83 41.89 -49.28
C ARG A 609 12.90 42.31 -50.74
N PHE A 610 13.31 41.43 -51.65
CA PHE A 610 13.36 41.69 -53.08
C PHE A 610 11.99 42.07 -53.65
N ARG A 611 10.93 41.30 -53.33
CA ARG A 611 9.55 41.62 -53.73
C ARG A 611 9.07 42.96 -53.20
N LYS A 612 9.45 43.34 -51.97
CA LYS A 612 9.09 44.65 -51.39
C LYS A 612 9.79 45.81 -52.11
N VAL A 613 11.09 45.67 -52.39
CA VAL A 613 11.85 46.68 -53.16
C VAL A 613 11.32 46.77 -54.60
N GLN A 614 10.86 45.67 -55.19
CA GLN A 614 10.23 45.68 -56.50
C GLN A 614 8.90 46.44 -56.48
N HIS A 615 7.99 46.17 -55.51
CA HIS A 615 6.76 46.96 -55.38
C HIS A 615 7.04 48.46 -55.13
N GLU A 616 8.05 48.79 -54.32
CA GLU A 616 8.45 50.18 -54.08
C GLU A 616 9.03 50.88 -55.33
N LEU A 617 9.61 50.12 -56.25
CA LEU A 617 10.03 50.57 -57.58
C LEU A 617 8.82 50.74 -58.50
N ASP A 618 7.94 49.74 -58.59
CA ASP A 618 6.71 49.76 -59.39
C ASP A 618 5.85 51.00 -59.00
N ASP A 619 5.64 51.23 -57.69
CA ASP A 619 4.97 52.42 -57.16
C ASP A 619 5.68 53.72 -57.59
N ALA A 620 7.02 53.72 -57.68
CA ALA A 620 7.81 54.90 -58.08
C ALA A 620 7.73 55.17 -59.59
N GLU A 621 7.67 54.12 -60.41
CA GLU A 621 7.44 54.20 -61.85
C GLU A 621 6.02 54.73 -62.15
N GLU A 622 4.97 54.23 -61.49
CA GLU A 622 3.61 54.80 -61.61
C GLU A 622 3.56 56.28 -61.23
N ARG A 623 4.25 56.68 -60.15
CA ARG A 623 4.34 58.10 -59.74
C ARG A 623 5.12 58.93 -60.75
N ALA A 624 6.14 58.38 -61.40
CA ALA A 624 6.87 59.04 -62.48
C ALA A 624 5.99 59.23 -63.73
N ASP A 625 5.21 58.23 -64.12
CA ASP A 625 4.25 58.30 -65.22
C ASP A 625 3.11 59.30 -64.95
N ILE A 626 2.62 59.37 -63.71
CA ILE A 626 1.64 60.40 -63.30
C ILE A 626 2.28 61.79 -63.35
N ALA A 627 3.53 61.94 -62.93
CA ALA A 627 4.27 63.21 -63.05
C ALA A 627 4.52 63.59 -64.52
N GLU A 628 4.93 62.67 -65.38
CA GLU A 628 5.14 62.95 -66.80
C GLU A 628 3.81 63.25 -67.51
N THR A 629 2.75 62.46 -67.29
CA THR A 629 1.45 62.74 -67.93
C THR A 629 0.83 64.04 -67.44
N THR A 630 1.05 64.47 -66.19
CA THR A 630 0.63 65.80 -65.71
C THR A 630 1.49 66.93 -66.28
N VAL A 631 2.81 66.76 -66.37
CA VAL A 631 3.71 67.70 -67.09
C VAL A 631 3.33 67.82 -68.57
N ASN A 632 3.00 66.72 -69.24
CA ASN A 632 2.57 66.72 -70.64
C ASN A 632 1.16 67.35 -70.81
N LYS A 633 0.22 67.13 -69.87
CA LYS A 633 -1.06 67.88 -69.82
C LYS A 633 -0.84 69.38 -69.60
N LEU A 634 0.12 69.78 -68.76
CA LEU A 634 0.49 71.19 -68.57
C LEU A 634 1.13 71.78 -69.83
N ARG A 635 2.08 71.09 -70.46
CA ARG A 635 2.68 71.49 -71.76
C ARG A 635 1.62 71.67 -72.85
N ILE A 636 0.60 70.82 -72.90
CA ILE A 636 -0.55 70.97 -73.81
C ILE A 636 -1.37 72.21 -73.43
N ARG A 637 -1.77 72.37 -72.16
CA ARG A 637 -2.51 73.56 -71.69
C ARG A 637 -1.78 74.87 -71.94
N THR A 638 -0.46 74.91 -71.77
CA THR A 638 0.35 76.11 -72.09
C THR A 638 0.31 76.37 -73.60
N ARG A 639 0.47 75.36 -74.46
CA ARG A 639 0.31 75.51 -75.92
C ARG A 639 -1.10 75.99 -76.31
N GLU A 640 -2.14 75.53 -75.63
CA GLU A 640 -3.53 75.98 -75.83
C GLU A 640 -3.78 77.40 -75.32
N GLN A 641 -3.21 77.78 -74.18
CA GLN A 641 -3.26 79.16 -73.67
C GLN A 641 -2.50 80.12 -74.58
N SER A 642 -1.31 79.76 -75.08
CA SER A 642 -0.60 80.53 -76.10
C SER A 642 -1.44 80.72 -77.37
N LYS A 643 -2.15 79.68 -77.82
CA LYS A 643 -3.10 79.77 -78.93
C LYS A 643 -4.31 80.66 -78.61
N LYS A 644 -4.88 80.59 -77.40
CA LYS A 644 -6.02 81.43 -76.99
C LYS A 644 -5.64 82.90 -76.79
N VAL A 645 -4.43 83.18 -76.31
CA VAL A 645 -3.90 84.56 -76.24
C VAL A 645 -3.64 85.11 -77.64
N ALA A 646 -3.17 84.30 -78.59
CA ALA A 646 -3.09 84.68 -80.00
C ALA A 646 -4.48 84.93 -80.63
N LEU A 647 -5.50 84.13 -80.28
CA LEU A 647 -6.90 84.29 -80.74
C LEU A 647 -7.70 85.40 -79.99
N ILE A 648 -7.04 86.18 -79.13
CA ILE A 648 -7.58 87.43 -78.55
C ILE A 648 -6.85 88.65 -79.16
N ALA A 649 -5.95 88.41 -80.12
CA ALA A 649 -5.32 89.43 -80.97
C ALA A 649 -5.97 89.53 -82.37
N GLU A 650 -7.14 88.92 -82.55
CA GLU A 650 -8.09 89.07 -83.68
C GLU A 650 -9.47 89.48 -83.14
#